data_AF-A0A933HLI8-F1
#
_entry.id   AF-A0A933HLI8-F1
#
_cell.length_a   1.000
_cell.length_b   1.000
_cell.length_c   1.000
_cell.angle_alpha   90.00
_cell.angle_beta   90.00
_cell.angle_gamma   90.00
#
_symmetry.space_group_name_H-M   'P 1'
#
loop_
_entity.id
_entity.type
_entity.pdbx_description
1 polymer ?
#
loop_
_entity_poly.entity_id
_entity_poly.type
_entity_poly.pdbx_seq_one_letter_code
_entity_poly.pdbx_strand_id
1 'polypeptide(L)'
;MPEFSFHISRAARAKYQVDDSLFSLRGAVVFANFYSARLLAQKINQARDIVRNPDQAVQAGELNALGLIHEILHFILQQYRQQRGGVMAQAIATLNAQVGADAVETTLQKFVDEFPPLPVYRGEQTILEYLNGSSDNIPNREIVVQEMVLVWLQNQNPAAAPFKELFDDSALLRQTAYPVILQNLRGFFAAQEVFGPDRQTLFDVLRAPFMQAQGSLSAQLDFMLYRWSALAGRFDVSRFVARVLSGLQMIQEEQKFLWQQTQPFGGGGFTATTPPVPVFHREFVKHVDAATGKEIWFEPEPEQFSMDLDWMPNLVLLAKSTYVWLDQLSKKYGRAITTLDAIPDEELDELRQRGITGLWFIGVWERSKASAKIKHALGNTGAIASAYSLYDYEIAQEIGGTDALNQLKERAWKRGIRLASDMVPNHTGIDSRWVMEHPEWFIQSSVPPYPAYQFSGADLSSDPRVTVQIEDHYWDKADAAVVFKRYDHQTGDTRYIYHGNDGTSFPWNDTAQLNYLLPQVREQVIQTILRVARLTPVIRFDAAMTLAKKHYERLWFPTPGETNTIPSRGEYAMTKAEFDAAMPEEFWREVVDRVAAEAPDTLLLAEAFWLMEGYFVRTLGMHRVYNSAFMHMLRDEKNLEYRLVIKNTLEFDPEVLKRYVNFMNNPDERTAVDQFGKGDKYFGVCVMMATMPGLPMFGHGQIEGFTERYGMEFKSAMLDETPDAWLMERHAREIYPLLHRRYLFAGVESFLLYDVYKSDGAVEENVFAYSNRVGNQAALVAYNNSFTEAHGVIQMSAAFRDKTQDELVQRTLADGLNLRDDENTFVIFRDAIRSNEFIRSARDLIQNGLDLALGAYKYVVYLDFRQVQDTPDRAYARLHDRLHGRGVSSIEGARREMNLEPLHKAFRELVKEIREIGQERAERAEKAEKAEKAERAERAEKAERAERAERAERAEKAERAEAGLKERAAAFARAVNAWNETNVDENAFAQALTEALQNVAQVNALPTAFKRPAKKLRVALEGLQSRLDQTTRDGLTAFALARTMEIFAPEKNGTQVATWLDEWQLGGLIGEALRDAGADEARAWQIVSLIRIALQHPHLQAAETLFAQTDTARFLNVNKFNDVVWFNKESFETLLNWYAVVGAFQILREAKSPRARSAAFVKQHETLQILRAAHEQSEYQVEKLLAALPKPQKKQSVRAEPTLPVRVKTGVKAKTKNLVPKTRGAAKKQTAAKPKAKAKTTHTRRRKPNARGASDGNTK
;
A
#
# COMPACT_ATOMS: atom_id res chain seq x y z
N MET A 1 26.07 56.34 21.40
CA MET A 1 27.55 56.37 21.55
C MET A 1 28.10 57.28 20.46
N PRO A 2 29.35 57.76 20.52
CA PRO A 2 29.99 58.27 19.30
C PRO A 2 29.95 57.17 18.22
N GLU A 3 29.51 57.53 17.03
CA GLU A 3 29.53 56.63 15.86
C GLU A 3 30.84 56.82 15.10
N PHE A 4 31.58 55.71 14.90
CA PHE A 4 32.86 55.73 14.22
C PHE A 4 32.78 55.04 12.85
N SER A 5 33.73 55.35 11.95
CA SER A 5 33.58 55.15 10.51
C SER A 5 34.53 54.08 9.96
N PHE A 6 34.05 53.18 9.10
CA PHE A 6 34.94 52.38 8.26
C PHE A 6 35.45 53.24 7.08
N HIS A 7 36.74 53.59 7.13
CA HIS A 7 37.33 54.61 6.26
C HIS A 7 37.72 54.08 4.86
N ILE A 8 36.77 54.09 3.93
CA ILE A 8 37.05 53.88 2.51
C ILE A 8 37.73 55.13 1.91
N SER A 9 38.82 54.94 1.16
CA SER A 9 39.60 55.98 0.50
C SER A 9 38.80 56.77 -0.55
N ARG A 10 39.15 58.05 -0.75
CA ARG A 10 38.54 58.92 -1.79
C ARG A 10 38.61 58.27 -3.17
N ALA A 11 39.74 57.63 -3.48
CA ALA A 11 39.97 56.91 -4.72
C ALA A 11 39.04 55.69 -4.87
N ALA A 12 38.89 54.85 -3.85
CA ALA A 12 38.00 53.69 -3.89
C ALA A 12 36.51 54.09 -3.96
N ARG A 13 36.08 55.15 -3.25
CA ARG A 13 34.72 55.68 -3.37
C ARG A 13 34.37 56.08 -4.79
N ALA A 14 35.27 56.83 -5.45
CA ALA A 14 35.11 57.24 -6.84
C ALA A 14 35.18 56.06 -7.83
N LYS A 15 36.14 55.14 -7.64
CA LYS A 15 36.33 53.95 -8.48
C LYS A 15 35.11 53.02 -8.47
N TYR A 16 34.54 52.78 -7.29
CA TYR A 16 33.49 51.79 -7.09
C TYR A 16 32.09 52.38 -6.92
N GLN A 17 31.91 53.69 -7.06
CA GLN A 17 30.61 54.37 -6.91
C GLN A 17 29.88 53.87 -5.65
N VAL A 18 30.60 53.91 -4.53
CA VAL A 18 30.11 53.44 -3.22
C VAL A 18 28.91 54.31 -2.84
N ASP A 19 27.77 53.68 -2.61
CA ASP A 19 26.50 54.39 -2.43
C ASP A 19 26.49 55.20 -1.13
N ASP A 20 26.01 56.44 -1.17
CA ASP A 20 25.91 57.32 -0.01
C ASP A 20 25.03 56.72 1.10
N SER A 21 24.09 55.84 0.77
CA SER A 21 23.25 55.10 1.75
C SER A 21 24.00 54.01 2.53
N LEU A 22 25.19 53.61 2.09
CA LEU A 22 26.09 52.74 2.87
C LEU A 22 26.73 53.51 4.04
N PHE A 23 26.69 54.84 4.00
CA PHE A 23 27.19 55.72 5.04
C PHE A 23 26.03 56.21 5.92
N SER A 24 26.21 56.23 7.25
CA SER A 24 25.26 56.94 8.12
C SER A 24 25.30 58.44 7.84
N LEU A 25 24.32 59.20 8.35
CA LEU A 25 24.29 60.68 8.30
C LEU A 25 25.53 61.37 8.94
N ARG A 26 26.45 60.59 9.52
CA ARG A 26 27.71 61.02 10.15
C ARG A 26 28.96 60.54 9.40
N GLY A 27 28.78 59.84 8.28
CA GLY A 27 29.85 59.43 7.36
C GLY A 27 30.51 58.09 7.64
N ALA A 28 29.90 57.26 8.48
CA ALA A 28 30.39 55.92 8.79
C ALA A 28 29.85 54.88 7.80
N VAL A 29 30.72 54.18 7.06
CA VAL A 29 30.30 52.95 6.35
C VAL A 29 29.96 51.90 7.40
N VAL A 30 28.66 51.70 7.60
CA VAL A 30 28.11 50.61 8.42
C VAL A 30 27.40 49.69 7.46
N PHE A 31 27.83 48.43 7.39
CA PHE A 31 27.05 47.40 6.69
C PHE A 31 25.78 47.10 7.50
N ALA A 32 24.76 47.95 7.31
CA ALA A 32 23.50 47.92 8.04
C ALA A 32 22.65 46.66 7.77
N ASN A 33 22.94 45.96 6.67
CA ASN A 33 22.42 44.65 6.28
C ASN A 33 23.45 43.94 5.38
N PHE A 34 23.25 42.66 5.04
CA PHE A 34 24.18 41.92 4.18
C PHE A 34 24.05 42.29 2.70
N TYR A 35 22.87 42.68 2.23
CA TYR A 35 22.66 43.25 0.89
C TYR A 35 23.66 44.39 0.58
N SER A 36 23.90 45.30 1.52
CA SER A 36 24.90 46.36 1.44
C SER A 36 26.33 45.86 1.21
N ALA A 37 26.71 44.75 1.85
CA ALA A 37 28.02 44.12 1.64
C ALA A 37 28.08 43.42 0.27
N ARG A 38 27.02 42.70 -0.13
CA ARG A 38 26.93 42.04 -1.44
C ARG A 38 27.01 43.06 -2.58
N LEU A 39 26.36 44.22 -2.46
CA LEU A 39 26.38 45.28 -3.46
C LEU A 39 27.78 45.87 -3.64
N LEU A 40 28.52 46.12 -2.56
CA LEU A 40 29.89 46.63 -2.65
C LEU A 40 30.85 45.56 -3.21
N ALA A 41 30.73 44.30 -2.78
CA ALA A 41 31.51 43.20 -3.34
C ALA A 41 31.24 43.01 -4.85
N GLN A 42 29.98 43.09 -5.29
CA GLN A 42 29.60 43.05 -6.71
C GLN A 42 30.26 44.18 -7.50
N LYS A 43 30.17 45.44 -7.04
CA LYS A 43 30.78 46.60 -7.71
C LYS A 43 32.31 46.47 -7.80
N ILE A 44 32.96 45.92 -6.76
CA ILE A 44 34.40 45.60 -6.79
C ILE A 44 34.70 44.52 -7.85
N ASN A 45 33.97 43.41 -7.83
CA ASN A 45 34.17 42.27 -8.73
C ASN A 45 33.93 42.63 -10.21
N GLN A 46 32.90 43.43 -10.51
CA GLN A 46 32.63 43.95 -11.85
C GLN A 46 33.81 44.78 -12.38
N ALA A 47 34.33 45.71 -11.58
CA ALA A 47 35.45 46.57 -11.96
C ALA A 47 36.84 45.91 -11.88
N ARG A 48 36.93 44.65 -11.41
CA ARG A 48 38.14 43.79 -11.50
C ARG A 48 38.14 42.85 -12.72
N ASP A 49 37.05 42.77 -13.48
CA ASP A 49 36.87 41.81 -14.57
C ASP A 49 37.20 40.37 -14.13
N ILE A 50 36.47 39.89 -13.10
CA ILE A 50 36.69 38.54 -12.52
C ILE A 50 36.43 37.39 -13.51
N VAL A 51 35.76 37.66 -14.63
CA VAL A 51 35.60 36.70 -15.75
C VAL A 51 36.96 36.39 -16.40
N ARG A 52 37.90 37.34 -16.36
CA ARG A 52 39.29 37.16 -16.79
C ARG A 52 40.29 36.99 -15.64
N ASN A 53 39.95 37.46 -14.44
CA ASN A 53 40.82 37.46 -13.26
C ASN A 53 40.10 36.84 -12.03
N PRO A 54 39.71 35.54 -12.07
CA PRO A 54 38.91 34.93 -10.99
C PRO A 54 39.63 34.95 -9.64
N ASP A 55 40.96 34.83 -9.63
CA ASP A 55 41.80 34.91 -8.41
C ASP A 55 41.77 36.29 -7.71
N GLN A 56 41.12 37.29 -8.31
CA GLN A 56 40.95 38.63 -7.73
C GLN A 56 39.53 38.89 -7.21
N ALA A 57 38.63 37.90 -7.21
CA ALA A 57 37.28 38.05 -6.66
C ALA A 57 37.31 38.28 -5.14
N VAL A 58 36.36 39.09 -4.65
CA VAL A 58 36.11 39.29 -3.21
C VAL A 58 34.75 38.75 -2.79
N GLN A 59 34.70 38.16 -1.60
CA GLN A 59 33.49 37.66 -0.95
C GLN A 59 32.82 38.75 -0.11
N ALA A 60 31.48 38.73 -0.02
CA ALA A 60 30.74 39.75 0.72
C ALA A 60 30.66 39.44 2.22
N GLY A 61 30.70 38.16 2.60
CA GLY A 61 30.88 37.75 3.99
C GLY A 61 32.22 38.21 4.56
N GLU A 62 33.32 38.08 3.81
CA GLU A 62 34.63 38.59 4.22
C GLU A 62 34.65 40.11 4.35
N LEU A 63 34.01 40.83 3.41
CA LEU A 63 33.87 42.28 3.46
C LEU A 63 33.02 42.73 4.68
N ASN A 64 31.95 42.00 5.01
CA ASN A 64 31.16 42.23 6.21
C ASN A 64 31.98 42.01 7.48
N ALA A 65 32.75 40.91 7.53
CA ALA A 65 33.62 40.58 8.66
C ALA A 65 34.73 41.62 8.88
N LEU A 66 35.32 42.16 7.82
CA LEU A 66 36.29 43.26 7.90
C LEU A 66 35.66 44.52 8.54
N GLY A 67 34.42 44.83 8.20
CA GLY A 67 33.65 45.91 8.83
C GLY A 67 33.35 45.65 10.31
N LEU A 68 32.92 44.44 10.67
CA LEU A 68 32.66 44.04 12.07
C LEU A 68 33.93 44.09 12.93
N ILE A 69 35.06 43.58 12.43
CA ILE A 69 36.37 43.67 13.07
C ILE A 69 36.70 45.13 13.41
N HIS A 70 36.53 46.04 12.45
CA HIS A 70 36.79 47.47 12.64
C HIS A 70 35.87 48.12 13.68
N GLU A 71 34.57 47.79 13.68
CA GLU A 71 33.61 48.30 14.67
C GLU A 71 33.90 47.80 16.11
N ILE A 72 34.40 46.57 16.25
CA ILE A 72 34.83 46.00 17.53
C ILE A 72 36.13 46.69 18.02
N LEU A 73 37.10 46.93 17.13
CA LEU A 73 38.33 47.66 17.46
C LEU A 73 38.03 49.11 17.89
N HIS A 74 37.06 49.78 17.24
CA HIS A 74 36.54 51.08 17.69
C HIS A 74 35.96 51.05 19.10
N PHE A 75 35.13 50.05 19.41
CA PHE A 75 34.55 49.90 20.74
C PHE A 75 35.63 49.70 21.80
N ILE A 76 36.67 48.94 21.50
CA ILE A 76 37.84 48.73 22.39
C ILE A 76 38.61 50.04 22.63
N LEU A 77 38.81 50.85 21.58
CA LEU A 77 39.39 52.20 21.71
C LEU A 77 38.51 53.15 22.52
N GLN A 78 37.18 53.11 22.34
CA GLN A 78 36.23 53.90 23.12
C GLN A 78 36.28 53.51 24.62
N GLN A 79 36.29 52.20 24.93
CA GLN A 79 36.41 51.69 26.29
C GLN A 79 37.74 52.16 26.94
N TYR A 80 38.85 52.09 26.22
CA TYR A 80 40.14 52.61 26.71
C TYR A 80 40.07 54.12 27.02
N ARG A 81 39.48 54.92 26.12
CA ARG A 81 39.32 56.36 26.31
C ARG A 81 38.43 56.70 27.51
N GLN A 82 37.34 55.94 27.71
CA GLN A 82 36.44 56.08 28.87
C GLN A 82 37.11 55.70 30.19
N GLN A 83 37.97 54.68 30.21
CA GLN A 83 38.72 54.29 31.40
C GLN A 83 39.87 55.25 31.75
N ARG A 84 40.45 55.94 30.78
CA ARG A 84 41.67 56.76 30.97
C ARG A 84 41.44 58.26 31.07
N GLY A 85 40.44 58.82 30.39
CA GLY A 85 40.10 60.26 30.43
C GLY A 85 41.12 61.17 29.74
N GLY A 86 40.75 61.78 28.61
CA GLY A 86 41.60 62.77 27.91
C GLY A 86 42.89 62.21 27.26
N VAL A 87 43.11 60.89 27.28
CA VAL A 87 44.34 60.23 26.80
C VAL A 87 44.67 60.52 25.33
N MET A 88 43.67 60.78 24.48
CA MET A 88 43.89 61.16 23.07
C MET A 88 44.39 62.60 22.93
N ALA A 89 43.88 63.54 23.74
CA ALA A 89 44.40 64.91 23.79
C ALA A 89 45.84 64.94 24.31
N GLN A 90 46.18 64.09 25.28
CA GLN A 90 47.55 63.87 25.73
C GLN A 90 48.44 63.31 24.60
N ALA A 91 47.97 62.29 23.87
CA ALA A 91 48.71 61.74 22.72
C ALA A 91 48.98 62.80 21.65
N ILE A 92 48.01 63.66 21.32
CA ILE A 92 48.17 64.78 20.38
C ILE A 92 49.17 65.81 20.92
N ALA A 93 49.13 66.15 22.21
CA ALA A 93 50.11 67.06 22.81
C ALA A 93 51.54 66.48 22.76
N THR A 94 51.70 65.18 23.02
CA THR A 94 52.98 64.48 22.87
C THR A 94 53.46 64.46 21.41
N LEU A 95 52.58 64.18 20.44
CA LEU A 95 52.91 64.26 19.01
C LEU A 95 53.36 65.65 18.58
N ASN A 96 52.64 66.70 18.98
CA ASN A 96 53.00 68.08 18.66
C ASN A 96 54.35 68.49 19.24
N ALA A 97 54.73 67.94 20.41
CA ALA A 97 56.01 68.19 21.06
C ALA A 97 57.18 67.36 20.48
N GLN A 98 56.92 66.14 19.98
CA GLN A 98 57.96 65.21 19.49
C GLN A 98 58.16 65.23 17.97
N VAL A 99 57.10 65.50 17.20
CA VAL A 99 57.09 65.50 15.73
C VAL A 99 56.99 66.93 15.16
N GLY A 100 56.47 67.87 15.96
CA GLY A 100 56.23 69.27 15.56
C GLY A 100 54.81 69.49 15.06
N ALA A 101 54.14 70.53 15.58
CA ALA A 101 52.72 70.80 15.33
C ALA A 101 52.38 70.91 13.84
N ASP A 102 53.19 71.61 13.03
CA ASP A 102 52.95 71.78 11.60
C ASP A 102 52.99 70.45 10.83
N ALA A 103 53.90 69.54 11.21
CA ALA A 103 54.03 68.22 10.61
C ALA A 103 52.87 67.28 11.00
N VAL A 104 52.38 67.40 12.25
CA VAL A 104 51.16 66.70 12.71
C VAL A 104 49.95 67.22 11.94
N GLU A 105 49.70 68.53 11.96
CA GLU A 105 48.53 69.16 11.34
C GLU A 105 48.50 68.93 9.81
N THR A 106 49.65 69.00 9.12
CA THR A 106 49.75 68.63 7.70
C THR A 106 49.37 67.18 7.45
N THR A 107 49.77 66.27 8.36
CA THR A 107 49.39 64.84 8.26
C THR A 107 47.90 64.64 8.54
N LEU A 108 47.30 65.35 9.51
CA LEU A 108 45.86 65.30 9.78
C LEU A 108 45.04 65.78 8.58
N GLN A 109 45.45 66.91 7.97
CA GLN A 109 44.80 67.44 6.76
C GLN A 109 44.90 66.45 5.60
N LYS A 110 46.07 65.83 5.37
CA LYS A 110 46.24 64.88 4.27
C LYS A 110 45.53 63.53 4.53
N PHE A 111 45.39 63.09 5.78
CA PHE A 111 44.54 61.96 6.13
C PHE A 111 43.08 62.25 5.81
N VAL A 112 42.56 63.43 6.18
CA VAL A 112 41.18 63.83 5.88
C VAL A 112 40.95 64.07 4.38
N ASP A 113 41.98 64.36 3.60
CA ASP A 113 41.89 64.41 2.13
C ASP A 113 41.82 63.02 1.47
N GLU A 114 42.61 62.04 1.93
CA GLU A 114 42.61 60.67 1.40
C GLU A 114 41.44 59.82 1.92
N PHE A 115 41.01 60.05 3.17
CA PHE A 115 39.95 59.30 3.87
C PHE A 115 38.81 60.20 4.37
N PRO A 116 38.19 61.03 3.52
CA PRO A 116 37.30 62.11 3.96
C PRO A 116 36.04 61.62 4.68
N PRO A 117 35.63 62.25 5.79
CA PRO A 117 34.28 62.08 6.32
C PRO A 117 33.27 62.60 5.29
N LEU A 118 32.04 62.10 5.32
CA LEU A 118 31.05 62.36 4.27
C LEU A 118 30.79 63.86 3.97
N PRO A 119 30.69 64.78 4.96
CA PRO A 119 30.55 66.22 4.69
C PRO A 119 31.73 66.81 3.91
N VAL A 120 32.97 66.35 4.16
CA VAL A 120 34.16 66.79 3.44
C VAL A 120 34.26 66.13 2.06
N TYR A 121 33.77 64.90 1.91
CA TYR A 121 33.70 64.23 0.60
C TYR A 121 32.73 64.92 -0.35
N ARG A 122 31.56 65.34 0.16
CA ARG A 122 30.53 66.08 -0.58
C ARG A 122 30.83 67.57 -0.79
N GLY A 123 31.79 68.13 -0.05
CA GLY A 123 32.07 69.58 -0.06
C GLY A 123 31.09 70.42 0.78
N GLU A 124 30.32 69.78 1.68
CA GLU A 124 29.49 70.45 2.69
C GLU A 124 30.35 71.15 3.77
N GLN A 125 31.58 70.68 3.98
CA GLN A 125 32.58 71.27 4.89
C GLN A 125 33.98 71.21 4.27
N THR A 126 34.84 72.20 4.55
CA THR A 126 36.28 72.10 4.26
C THR A 126 37.00 71.22 5.27
N ILE A 127 38.20 70.75 4.89
CA ILE A 127 39.09 69.96 5.76
C ILE A 127 39.39 70.70 7.08
N LEU A 128 39.60 72.03 7.03
CA LEU A 128 39.93 72.85 8.19
C LEU A 128 38.72 73.11 9.09
N GLU A 129 37.52 73.31 8.54
CA GLU A 129 36.29 73.40 9.32
C GLU A 129 36.00 72.09 10.04
N TYR A 130 36.17 70.95 9.36
CA TYR A 130 36.04 69.64 9.99
C TYR A 130 37.07 69.45 11.12
N LEU A 131 38.37 69.67 10.88
CA LEU A 131 39.41 69.48 11.91
C LEU A 131 39.26 70.40 13.12
N ASN A 132 38.73 71.62 12.95
CA ASN A 132 38.44 72.55 14.05
C ASN A 132 37.10 72.28 14.76
N GLY A 133 36.24 71.42 14.19
CA GLY A 133 34.97 71.01 14.78
C GLY A 133 35.08 69.89 15.82
N SER A 134 33.91 69.43 16.26
CA SER A 134 33.75 68.25 17.12
C SER A 134 32.53 67.44 16.68
N SER A 135 32.58 66.13 16.90
CA SER A 135 31.50 65.17 16.60
C SER A 135 31.19 64.38 17.86
N ASP A 136 29.92 64.28 18.25
CA ASP A 136 29.47 63.67 19.51
C ASP A 136 30.27 64.14 20.76
N ASN A 137 30.54 65.45 20.82
CA ASN A 137 31.36 66.14 21.84
C ASN A 137 32.84 65.72 21.90
N ILE A 138 33.36 65.02 20.89
CA ILE A 138 34.78 64.67 20.74
C ILE A 138 35.42 65.62 19.72
N PRO A 139 36.58 66.27 20.01
CA PRO A 139 37.30 67.08 19.03
C PRO A 139 37.70 66.25 17.80
N ASN A 140 37.45 66.75 16.59
CA ASN A 140 37.63 65.95 15.38
C ASN A 140 39.10 65.55 15.13
N ARG A 141 40.08 66.29 15.68
CA ARG A 141 41.50 65.87 15.71
C ARG A 141 41.75 64.60 16.53
N GLU A 142 41.04 64.38 17.65
CA GLU A 142 41.11 63.12 18.40
C GLU A 142 40.55 61.95 17.60
N ILE A 143 39.48 62.19 16.83
CA ILE A 143 38.90 61.19 15.93
C ILE A 143 39.94 60.84 14.86
N VAL A 144 40.42 61.82 14.08
CA VAL A 144 41.39 61.57 12.98
C VAL A 144 42.63 60.80 13.45
N VAL A 145 43.18 61.09 14.64
CA VAL A 145 44.31 60.31 15.19
C VAL A 145 43.93 58.88 15.58
N GLN A 146 42.70 58.63 16.01
CA GLN A 146 42.16 57.29 16.23
C GLN A 146 42.02 56.52 14.90
N GLU A 147 41.48 57.16 13.87
CA GLU A 147 41.29 56.56 12.54
C GLU A 147 42.62 56.24 11.85
N MET A 148 43.61 57.13 11.99
CA MET A 148 44.99 56.93 11.52
C MET A 148 45.63 55.65 12.07
N VAL A 149 45.31 55.26 13.31
CA VAL A 149 45.79 54.01 13.93
C VAL A 149 45.05 52.79 13.38
N LEU A 150 43.76 52.90 13.10
CA LEU A 150 42.96 51.79 12.58
C LEU A 150 43.22 51.52 11.09
N VAL A 151 43.36 52.54 10.26
CA VAL A 151 43.82 52.40 8.86
C VAL A 151 45.21 51.75 8.82
N TRP A 152 46.10 52.10 9.74
CA TRP A 152 47.39 51.40 9.86
C TRP A 152 47.21 49.92 10.25
N LEU A 153 46.38 49.61 11.25
CA LEU A 153 46.11 48.23 11.67
C LEU A 153 45.51 47.38 10.54
N GLN A 154 44.61 47.94 9.72
CA GLN A 154 44.07 47.29 8.52
C GLN A 154 45.18 46.98 7.49
N ASN A 155 46.08 47.94 7.21
CA ASN A 155 47.25 47.73 6.34
C ASN A 155 48.28 46.73 6.90
N GLN A 156 48.23 46.39 8.21
CA GLN A 156 49.08 45.35 8.82
C GLN A 156 48.40 43.97 8.89
N ASN A 157 47.11 43.84 8.55
CA ASN A 157 46.36 42.59 8.64
C ASN A 157 46.45 41.79 7.32
N PRO A 158 47.14 40.63 7.27
CA PRO A 158 47.32 39.92 5.99
C PRO A 158 46.00 39.40 5.41
N ALA A 159 45.03 39.02 6.25
CA ALA A 159 43.70 38.60 5.81
C ALA A 159 42.86 39.73 5.18
N ALA A 160 43.24 41.00 5.40
CA ALA A 160 42.59 42.15 4.78
C ALA A 160 43.20 42.51 3.40
N ALA A 161 44.31 41.87 2.99
CA ALA A 161 45.01 42.19 1.75
C ALA A 161 44.14 42.19 0.46
N PRO A 162 43.14 41.30 0.26
CA PRO A 162 42.23 41.36 -0.89
C PRO A 162 41.45 42.67 -1.01
N PHE A 163 41.31 43.42 0.10
CA PHE A 163 40.55 44.65 0.23
C PHE A 163 41.44 45.90 0.32
N LYS A 164 42.78 45.78 0.21
CA LYS A 164 43.73 46.87 0.56
C LYS A 164 43.40 48.23 -0.08
N GLU A 165 42.96 48.26 -1.33
CA GLU A 165 42.61 49.50 -2.04
C GLU A 165 41.53 50.36 -1.36
N LEU A 166 40.69 49.75 -0.51
CA LEU A 166 39.73 50.50 0.30
C LEU A 166 40.43 51.37 1.35
N PHE A 167 41.60 50.96 1.87
CA PHE A 167 42.29 51.60 3.00
C PHE A 167 43.79 51.87 2.77
N ASP A 168 44.28 51.86 1.53
CA ASP A 168 45.72 51.97 1.20
C ASP A 168 46.38 53.27 1.72
N ASP A 169 47.30 53.14 2.67
CA ASP A 169 48.01 54.24 3.31
C ASP A 169 49.26 54.73 2.54
N SER A 170 49.54 54.14 1.38
CA SER A 170 50.73 54.40 0.56
C SER A 170 50.91 55.86 0.12
N ALA A 171 49.89 56.71 0.16
CA ALA A 171 50.03 58.15 -0.04
C ALA A 171 50.64 58.83 1.21
N LEU A 172 50.07 58.55 2.39
CA LEU A 172 50.47 59.11 3.68
C LEU A 172 51.91 58.72 4.02
N LEU A 173 52.26 57.44 3.83
CA LEU A 173 53.61 56.91 4.07
C LEU A 173 54.71 57.62 3.26
N ARG A 174 54.39 58.22 2.11
CA ARG A 174 55.36 58.87 1.21
C ARG A 174 55.36 60.40 1.29
N GLN A 175 54.27 61.02 1.77
CA GLN A 175 54.05 62.47 1.64
C GLN A 175 53.97 63.20 3.00
N THR A 176 53.96 62.49 4.13
CA THR A 176 53.63 63.06 5.44
C THR A 176 54.50 62.49 6.56
N ALA A 177 54.33 63.00 7.79
CA ALA A 177 55.00 62.46 8.98
C ALA A 177 54.35 61.17 9.52
N TYR A 178 53.40 60.56 8.81
CA TYR A 178 52.59 59.41 9.25
C TYR A 178 53.39 58.25 9.88
N PRO A 179 54.52 57.76 9.32
CA PRO A 179 55.30 56.69 9.96
C PRO A 179 55.86 57.10 11.34
N VAL A 180 56.34 58.35 11.45
CA VAL A 180 56.92 58.92 12.67
C VAL A 180 55.84 59.18 13.71
N ILE A 181 54.66 59.63 13.28
CA ILE A 181 53.48 59.80 14.14
C ILE A 181 53.04 58.45 14.72
N LEU A 182 52.90 57.41 13.90
CA LEU A 182 52.55 56.07 14.36
C LEU A 182 53.60 55.48 15.32
N GLN A 183 54.89 55.71 15.06
CA GLN A 183 55.97 55.28 15.97
C GLN A 183 55.88 55.96 17.34
N ASN A 184 55.65 57.28 17.38
CA ASN A 184 55.51 58.02 18.64
C ASN A 184 54.20 57.69 19.37
N LEU A 185 53.09 57.46 18.65
CA LEU A 185 51.85 56.94 19.25
C LEU A 185 52.07 55.57 19.91
N ARG A 186 52.76 54.64 19.22
CA ARG A 186 53.12 53.34 19.81
C ARG A 186 53.99 53.48 21.05
N GLY A 187 54.96 54.40 21.05
CA GLY A 187 55.77 54.71 22.23
C GLY A 187 54.93 55.29 23.39
N PHE A 188 54.07 56.26 23.10
CA PHE A 188 53.16 56.86 24.07
C PHE A 188 52.22 55.82 24.72
N PHE A 189 51.51 55.02 23.92
CA PHE A 189 50.57 54.01 24.45
C PHE A 189 51.26 52.78 25.07
N ALA A 190 52.55 52.57 24.84
CA ALA A 190 53.36 51.58 25.57
C ALA A 190 53.88 52.12 26.92
N ALA A 191 53.93 53.44 27.11
CA ALA A 191 54.26 54.08 28.38
C ALA A 191 53.02 54.31 29.28
N GLN A 192 51.81 54.15 28.73
CA GLN A 192 50.57 54.12 29.51
C GLN A 192 50.43 52.81 30.29
N GLU A 193 49.62 52.82 31.35
CA GLU A 193 49.23 51.60 32.04
C GLU A 193 48.56 50.59 31.09
N VAL A 194 48.90 49.31 31.30
CA VAL A 194 48.39 48.15 30.57
C VAL A 194 46.86 48.04 30.55
N PHE A 195 46.37 47.41 29.50
CA PHE A 195 44.97 47.22 29.15
C PHE A 195 44.72 45.76 28.75
N GLY A 196 43.45 45.42 28.51
CA GLY A 196 43.08 44.05 28.19
C GLY A 196 43.06 43.11 29.41
N PRO A 197 42.63 41.85 29.22
CA PRO A 197 42.70 40.81 30.24
C PRO A 197 44.14 40.43 30.59
N ASP A 198 44.97 40.29 29.56
CA ASP A 198 46.32 39.74 29.60
C ASP A 198 47.38 40.77 30.02
N ARG A 199 46.96 41.97 30.47
CA ARG A 199 47.82 43.10 30.86
C ARG A 199 48.85 43.47 29.77
N GLN A 200 48.34 43.79 28.59
CA GLN A 200 49.13 44.13 27.39
C GLN A 200 49.06 45.64 27.08
N THR A 201 49.81 46.13 26.10
CA THR A 201 49.61 47.51 25.62
C THR A 201 48.33 47.61 24.77
N LEU A 202 47.78 48.82 24.61
CA LEU A 202 46.62 49.05 23.73
C LEU A 202 46.87 48.53 22.30
N PHE A 203 48.08 48.73 21.77
CA PHE A 203 48.45 48.26 20.43
C PHE A 203 48.52 46.74 20.33
N ASP A 204 48.93 46.04 21.38
CA ASP A 204 48.97 44.57 21.36
C ASP A 204 47.56 43.99 21.39
N VAL A 205 46.66 44.55 22.21
CA VAL A 205 45.23 44.16 22.27
C VAL A 205 44.56 44.33 20.90
N LEU A 206 44.79 45.46 20.22
CA LEU A 206 44.22 45.74 18.90
C LEU A 206 44.83 44.87 17.78
N ARG A 207 46.05 44.35 17.97
CA ARG A 207 46.71 43.44 17.01
C ARG A 207 46.43 41.95 17.28
N ALA A 208 46.03 41.60 18.49
CA ALA A 208 45.85 40.21 18.93
C ALA A 208 45.03 39.32 17.96
N PRO A 209 43.92 39.78 17.33
CA PRO A 209 43.15 38.96 16.40
C PRO A 209 43.98 38.50 15.19
N PHE A 210 44.57 39.43 14.43
CA PHE A 210 45.33 39.06 13.24
C PHE A 210 46.73 38.50 13.56
N MET A 211 47.27 38.73 14.77
CA MET A 211 48.45 38.01 15.23
C MET A 211 48.17 36.51 15.46
N GLN A 212 46.97 36.16 15.96
CA GLN A 212 46.55 34.78 16.17
C GLN A 212 46.08 34.10 14.87
N ALA A 213 45.31 34.82 14.04
CA ALA A 213 44.66 34.30 12.84
C ALA A 213 45.04 35.12 11.60
N GLN A 214 46.30 35.00 11.16
CA GLN A 214 46.90 35.87 10.13
C GLN A 214 46.20 35.82 8.75
N GLY A 215 45.60 34.68 8.37
CA GLY A 215 45.08 34.42 7.03
C GLY A 215 43.57 34.21 6.91
N SER A 216 42.77 34.59 7.91
CA SER A 216 41.30 34.41 7.86
C SER A 216 40.59 35.46 8.72
N LEU A 217 39.63 36.19 8.13
CA LEU A 217 38.82 37.18 8.85
C LEU A 217 37.76 36.51 9.74
N SER A 218 37.22 35.35 9.34
CA SER A 218 36.32 34.56 10.20
C SER A 218 37.03 34.07 11.47
N ALA A 219 38.23 33.49 11.37
CA ALA A 219 38.99 33.06 12.54
C ALA A 219 39.44 34.24 13.44
N GLN A 220 39.58 35.46 12.88
CA GLN A 220 39.78 36.68 13.67
C GLN A 220 38.51 37.05 14.46
N LEU A 221 37.32 36.95 13.85
CA LEU A 221 36.04 37.17 14.52
C LEU A 221 35.75 36.11 15.59
N ASP A 222 36.03 34.83 15.33
CA ASP A 222 35.95 33.76 16.33
C ASP A 222 36.86 34.04 17.52
N PHE A 223 38.10 34.48 17.27
CA PHE A 223 39.02 34.88 18.33
C PHE A 223 38.47 36.05 19.16
N MET A 224 37.89 37.07 18.51
CA MET A 224 37.23 38.19 19.21
C MET A 224 36.05 37.69 20.05
N LEU A 225 35.20 36.81 19.52
CA LEU A 225 34.08 36.20 20.24
C LEU A 225 34.56 35.40 21.45
N TYR A 226 35.30 34.31 21.24
CA TYR A 226 35.63 33.36 22.30
C TYR A 226 36.57 33.96 23.33
N ARG A 227 37.62 34.69 22.92
CA ARG A 227 38.61 35.22 23.87
C ARG A 227 38.08 36.41 24.64
N TRP A 228 37.34 37.34 24.02
CA TRP A 228 36.90 38.56 24.70
C TRP A 228 35.54 38.43 25.40
N SER A 229 34.66 37.51 25.01
CA SER A 229 33.41 37.25 25.76
C SER A 229 33.63 36.45 27.06
N ALA A 230 34.63 35.56 27.11
CA ALA A 230 35.00 34.77 28.29
C ALA A 230 35.54 35.59 29.49
N LEU A 231 35.54 36.92 29.40
CA LEU A 231 36.15 37.87 30.34
C LEU A 231 35.11 38.85 30.90
N ALA A 232 33.93 38.30 31.20
CA ALA A 232 32.76 39.03 31.69
C ALA A 232 33.12 40.05 32.79
N GLY A 233 32.71 41.30 32.59
CA GLY A 233 32.95 42.41 33.52
C GLY A 233 34.13 43.32 33.20
N ARG A 234 34.89 43.11 32.11
CA ARG A 234 35.93 44.07 31.65
C ARG A 234 35.83 44.51 30.18
N PHE A 235 35.29 43.68 29.29
CA PHE A 235 35.03 44.01 27.89
C PHE A 235 33.63 43.55 27.50
N ASP A 236 32.67 44.47 27.43
CA ASP A 236 31.30 44.12 27.05
C ASP A 236 31.13 44.07 25.53
N VAL A 237 31.68 43.02 24.92
CA VAL A 237 31.47 42.70 23.50
C VAL A 237 30.14 41.96 23.25
N SER A 238 29.30 41.73 24.27
CA SER A 238 28.06 40.95 24.15
C SER A 238 27.12 41.49 23.07
N ARG A 239 27.03 42.83 22.96
CA ARG A 239 26.25 43.56 21.95
C ARG A 239 26.60 43.22 20.49
N PHE A 240 27.75 42.61 20.24
CA PHE A 240 28.20 42.20 18.90
C PHE A 240 27.88 40.73 18.58
N VAL A 241 27.57 39.90 19.58
CA VAL A 241 27.57 38.43 19.42
C VAL A 241 26.65 37.97 18.28
N ALA A 242 25.38 38.40 18.26
CA ALA A 242 24.45 38.03 17.20
C ALA A 242 24.89 38.49 15.80
N ARG A 243 25.45 39.71 15.70
CA ARG A 243 25.96 40.26 14.42
C ARG A 243 27.19 39.50 13.92
N VAL A 244 28.09 39.10 14.81
CA VAL A 244 29.27 38.31 14.45
C VAL A 244 28.89 36.88 14.06
N LEU A 245 27.99 36.22 14.80
CA LEU A 245 27.48 34.89 14.44
C LEU A 245 26.80 34.89 13.06
N SER A 246 25.97 35.90 12.78
CA SER A 246 25.31 36.03 11.47
C SER A 246 26.30 36.37 10.34
N GLY A 247 27.36 37.15 10.61
CA GLY A 247 28.43 37.42 9.65
C GLY A 247 29.30 36.19 9.34
N LEU A 248 29.56 35.35 10.36
CA LEU A 248 30.23 34.05 10.19
C LEU A 248 29.35 33.08 9.39
N GLN A 249 28.04 33.05 9.66
CA GLN A 249 27.05 32.30 8.88
C GLN A 249 27.06 32.73 7.40
N MET A 250 27.12 34.04 7.12
CA MET A 250 27.22 34.56 5.73
C MET A 250 28.48 34.06 5.01
N ILE A 251 29.65 34.06 5.68
CA ILE A 251 30.89 33.50 5.12
C ILE A 251 30.73 32.00 4.81
N GLN A 252 30.14 31.24 5.73
CA GLN A 252 29.93 29.81 5.54
C GLN A 252 28.91 29.51 4.43
N GLU A 253 27.89 30.34 4.26
CA GLU A 253 26.91 30.24 3.15
C GLU A 253 27.59 30.45 1.79
N GLU A 254 28.37 31.53 1.63
CA GLU A 254 29.12 31.82 0.39
C GLU A 254 30.16 30.73 0.08
N GLN A 255 30.82 30.17 1.10
CA GLN A 255 31.72 29.03 0.93
C GLN A 255 30.97 27.74 0.54
N LYS A 256 29.86 27.41 1.19
CA LYS A 256 29.04 26.22 0.91
C LYS A 256 28.53 26.21 -0.54
N PHE A 257 28.12 27.37 -1.04
CA PHE A 257 27.69 27.57 -2.44
C PHE A 257 28.82 27.27 -3.44
N LEU A 258 30.03 27.80 -3.21
CA LEU A 258 31.20 27.55 -4.07
C LEU A 258 31.59 26.06 -4.15
N TRP A 259 31.38 25.29 -3.09
CA TRP A 259 31.57 23.83 -3.13
C TRP A 259 30.45 23.12 -3.91
N GLN A 260 29.19 23.57 -3.81
CA GLN A 260 28.04 22.94 -4.46
C GLN A 260 28.07 23.05 -5.99
N GLN A 261 28.63 24.13 -6.56
CA GLN A 261 28.80 24.27 -8.02
C GLN A 261 29.71 23.18 -8.66
N THR A 262 30.41 22.37 -7.88
CA THR A 262 31.27 21.28 -8.39
C THR A 262 30.55 19.95 -8.65
N GLN A 263 29.25 19.84 -8.37
CA GLN A 263 28.46 18.61 -8.58
C GLN A 263 27.47 18.75 -9.74
N PRO A 264 27.29 17.72 -10.60
CA PRO A 264 26.41 17.81 -11.76
C PRO A 264 24.92 17.80 -11.38
N PHE A 265 24.13 18.64 -12.06
CA PHE A 265 22.68 18.65 -11.94
C PHE A 265 22.01 17.36 -12.41
N GLY A 266 21.10 16.82 -11.60
CA GLY A 266 20.21 15.72 -12.02
C GLY A 266 19.94 14.65 -10.96
N GLY A 267 19.64 15.03 -9.71
CA GLY A 267 19.41 14.09 -8.61
C GLY A 267 18.48 14.61 -7.50
N GLY A 268 17.56 15.52 -7.83
CA GLY A 268 16.70 16.23 -6.86
C GLY A 268 15.48 15.47 -6.33
N GLY A 269 15.47 14.14 -6.43
CA GLY A 269 14.60 13.28 -5.62
C GLY A 269 15.50 12.49 -4.68
N PHE A 270 15.04 12.22 -3.45
CA PHE A 270 15.81 11.47 -2.44
C PHE A 270 16.48 10.24 -3.08
N THR A 271 17.82 10.23 -3.17
CA THR A 271 18.56 9.26 -4.00
C THR A 271 18.72 7.91 -3.30
N ALA A 272 17.60 7.25 -3.07
CA ALA A 272 17.44 5.86 -2.65
C ALA A 272 18.16 5.41 -1.36
N THR A 273 18.76 6.33 -0.59
CA THR A 273 19.40 6.04 0.69
C THR A 273 18.37 5.52 1.70
N THR A 274 18.54 4.29 2.16
CA THR A 274 17.74 3.72 3.25
C THR A 274 17.81 4.64 4.47
N PRO A 275 16.68 5.06 5.06
CA PRO A 275 16.70 5.89 6.27
C PRO A 275 17.36 5.12 7.43
N PRO A 276 18.03 5.81 8.37
CA PRO A 276 18.58 5.16 9.55
C PRO A 276 17.45 4.64 10.47
N VAL A 277 17.78 3.66 11.31
CA VAL A 277 16.86 3.15 12.35
C VAL A 277 16.52 4.30 13.33
N PRO A 278 15.24 4.59 13.61
CA PRO A 278 14.87 5.63 14.56
C PRO A 278 15.22 5.19 15.98
N VAL A 279 15.75 6.13 16.76
CA VAL A 279 16.02 5.96 18.18
C VAL A 279 15.10 6.90 18.94
N PHE A 280 14.21 6.36 19.76
CA PHE A 280 13.24 7.14 20.52
C PHE A 280 13.70 7.33 21.97
N HIS A 281 13.56 8.56 22.48
CA HIS A 281 13.91 8.93 23.85
C HIS A 281 12.78 9.76 24.46
N ARG A 282 12.41 9.49 25.72
CA ARG A 282 11.52 10.35 26.50
C ARG A 282 12.37 11.28 27.36
N GLU A 283 12.63 12.48 26.87
CA GLU A 283 13.34 13.50 27.63
C GLU A 283 12.37 14.26 28.54
N PHE A 284 12.76 14.44 29.81
CA PHE A 284 12.02 15.27 30.76
C PHE A 284 12.82 16.54 31.04
N VAL A 285 12.31 17.68 30.59
CA VAL A 285 12.93 18.98 30.80
C VAL A 285 12.40 19.61 32.08
N LYS A 286 13.33 20.18 32.85
CA LYS A 286 13.03 20.97 34.04
C LYS A 286 12.68 22.41 33.65
N HIS A 287 11.46 22.81 33.94
CA HIS A 287 11.02 24.20 33.88
C HIS A 287 10.84 24.76 35.30
N VAL A 288 11.00 26.08 35.45
CA VAL A 288 10.71 26.78 36.70
C VAL A 288 9.59 27.77 36.41
N ASP A 289 8.43 27.54 37.01
CA ASP A 289 7.27 28.42 36.91
C ASP A 289 7.67 29.84 37.35
N ALA A 290 7.63 30.81 36.42
CA ALA A 290 8.06 32.19 36.66
C ALA A 290 7.16 32.96 37.65
N ALA A 291 5.93 32.50 37.89
CA ALA A 291 4.98 33.11 38.82
C ALA A 291 5.03 32.47 40.23
N THR A 292 5.31 31.17 40.34
CA THR A 292 5.35 30.46 41.64
C THR A 292 6.76 30.04 42.10
N GLY A 293 7.79 30.19 41.26
CA GLY A 293 9.16 29.73 41.51
C GLY A 293 9.30 28.21 41.63
N LYS A 294 8.29 27.44 41.20
CA LYS A 294 8.23 25.99 41.44
C LYS A 294 8.86 25.23 40.28
N GLU A 295 9.67 24.24 40.62
CA GLU A 295 10.21 23.30 39.63
C GLU A 295 9.12 22.33 39.15
N ILE A 296 8.91 22.29 37.83
CA ILE A 296 7.98 21.40 37.14
C ILE A 296 8.79 20.66 36.07
N TRP A 297 8.78 19.34 36.13
CA TRP A 297 9.36 18.49 35.09
C TRP A 297 8.26 18.10 34.11
N PHE A 298 8.49 18.30 32.81
CA PHE A 298 7.56 17.88 31.76
C PHE A 298 8.30 17.27 30.57
N GLU A 299 7.58 16.43 29.81
CA GLU A 299 8.03 15.87 28.54
C GLU A 299 7.75 16.91 27.43
N PRO A 300 8.75 17.49 26.75
CA PRO A 300 8.53 18.56 25.75
C PRO A 300 7.75 18.12 24.52
N GLU A 301 7.77 16.82 24.23
CA GLU A 301 7.00 16.18 23.16
C GLU A 301 5.96 15.22 23.80
N PRO A 302 4.86 15.74 24.39
CA PRO A 302 3.90 14.94 25.15
C PRO A 302 3.03 14.04 24.27
N GLU A 303 2.41 13.03 24.88
CA GLU A 303 1.46 12.14 24.20
C GLU A 303 0.08 12.81 24.02
N GLN A 304 -0.31 13.02 22.75
CA GLN A 304 -1.53 13.71 22.31
C GLN A 304 -2.08 13.14 20.98
N PHE A 305 -2.17 11.82 20.88
CA PHE A 305 -2.77 11.12 19.72
C PHE A 305 -4.21 11.56 19.46
N SER A 306 -4.57 11.73 18.17
CA SER A 306 -5.99 11.81 17.80
C SER A 306 -6.70 10.46 17.94
N MET A 307 -7.99 10.53 18.22
CA MET A 307 -8.90 9.39 18.27
C MET A 307 -9.26 8.94 16.85
N ASP A 308 -8.90 7.72 16.50
CA ASP A 308 -9.37 7.05 15.28
C ASP A 308 -10.88 6.74 15.38
N LEU A 309 -11.65 7.04 14.32
CA LEU A 309 -13.00 6.49 14.12
C LEU A 309 -12.92 5.05 13.59
N ASP A 310 -13.95 4.22 13.81
CA ASP A 310 -14.02 2.79 13.43
C ASP A 310 -13.52 2.44 12.02
N TRP A 311 -13.70 3.36 11.05
CA TRP A 311 -13.28 3.16 9.66
C TRP A 311 -11.81 3.48 9.41
N MET A 312 -11.15 4.30 10.25
CA MET A 312 -9.79 4.81 10.04
C MET A 312 -8.70 3.73 10.13
N PRO A 313 -8.73 2.75 11.07
CA PRO A 313 -7.82 1.59 11.03
C PRO A 313 -8.07 0.69 9.80
N ASN A 314 -9.30 0.72 9.29
CA ASN A 314 -9.79 -0.11 8.19
C ASN A 314 -9.61 0.53 6.80
N LEU A 315 -8.91 1.66 6.70
CA LEU A 315 -8.64 2.33 5.43
C LEU A 315 -7.56 1.57 4.62
N VAL A 316 -7.90 1.20 3.39
CA VAL A 316 -7.01 0.64 2.37
C VAL A 316 -7.01 1.64 1.22
N LEU A 317 -5.89 2.36 1.05
CA LEU A 317 -5.80 3.51 0.15
C LEU A 317 -5.19 3.13 -1.20
N LEU A 318 -5.76 3.60 -2.29
CA LEU A 318 -5.18 3.51 -3.63
C LEU A 318 -4.90 4.93 -4.16
N ALA A 319 -3.65 5.21 -4.47
CA ALA A 319 -3.23 6.46 -5.11
C ALA A 319 -3.40 6.38 -6.64
N LYS A 320 -3.97 7.42 -7.25
CA LYS A 320 -4.05 7.57 -8.72
C LYS A 320 -3.72 9.00 -9.14
N SER A 321 -2.71 9.16 -10.02
CA SER A 321 -2.57 10.37 -10.84
C SER A 321 -3.85 10.56 -11.67
N THR A 322 -4.56 11.67 -11.45
CA THR A 322 -5.96 11.83 -11.87
C THR A 322 -6.10 11.79 -13.39
N TYR A 323 -5.37 12.66 -14.11
CA TYR A 323 -5.46 12.77 -15.57
C TYR A 323 -5.00 11.50 -16.28
N VAL A 324 -3.87 10.91 -15.82
CA VAL A 324 -3.34 9.64 -16.34
C VAL A 324 -4.34 8.51 -16.15
N TRP A 325 -5.02 8.42 -14.99
CA TRP A 325 -6.01 7.37 -14.77
C TRP A 325 -7.28 7.59 -15.61
N LEU A 326 -7.72 8.83 -15.83
CA LEU A 326 -8.84 9.14 -16.72
C LEU A 326 -8.56 8.74 -18.19
N ASP A 327 -7.33 8.92 -18.69
CA ASP A 327 -6.87 8.38 -19.98
C ASP A 327 -6.88 6.84 -20.01
N GLN A 328 -6.27 6.18 -19.01
CA GLN A 328 -6.27 4.72 -18.89
C GLN A 328 -7.69 4.13 -18.81
N LEU A 329 -8.61 4.77 -18.08
CA LEU A 329 -10.02 4.39 -18.04
C LEU A 329 -10.69 4.59 -19.41
N SER A 330 -10.37 5.67 -20.12
CA SER A 330 -10.90 5.92 -21.47
C SER A 330 -10.52 4.79 -22.43
N LYS A 331 -9.28 4.32 -22.36
CA LYS A 331 -8.78 3.14 -23.10
C LYS A 331 -9.50 1.85 -22.65
N LYS A 332 -9.55 1.58 -21.33
CA LYS A 332 -10.16 0.37 -20.73
C LYS A 332 -11.64 0.19 -21.11
N TYR A 333 -12.42 1.28 -21.13
CA TYR A 333 -13.87 1.25 -21.37
C TYR A 333 -14.28 1.66 -22.80
N GLY A 334 -13.32 1.95 -23.70
CA GLY A 334 -13.59 2.26 -25.11
C GLY A 334 -14.43 3.53 -25.33
N ARG A 335 -14.43 4.47 -24.38
CA ARG A 335 -15.21 5.72 -24.42
C ARG A 335 -14.39 6.85 -23.77
N ALA A 336 -14.58 8.10 -24.20
CA ALA A 336 -13.93 9.23 -23.52
C ALA A 336 -14.44 9.39 -22.08
N ILE A 337 -13.52 9.43 -21.12
CA ILE A 337 -13.75 9.65 -19.69
C ILE A 337 -12.77 10.76 -19.27
N THR A 338 -13.23 12.01 -19.34
CA THR A 338 -12.39 13.19 -19.06
C THR A 338 -12.73 13.88 -17.73
N THR A 339 -13.85 13.52 -17.10
CA THR A 339 -14.35 14.14 -15.86
C THR A 339 -14.57 13.10 -14.76
N LEU A 340 -14.59 13.55 -13.51
CA LEU A 340 -14.71 12.67 -12.32
C LEU A 340 -16.05 11.92 -12.27
N ASP A 341 -17.14 12.52 -12.76
CA ASP A 341 -18.46 11.89 -12.86
C ASP A 341 -18.52 10.84 -13.99
N ALA A 342 -17.69 10.95 -15.03
CA ALA A 342 -17.63 9.99 -16.13
C ALA A 342 -16.95 8.66 -15.76
N ILE A 343 -16.31 8.56 -14.60
CA ILE A 343 -15.73 7.30 -14.07
C ILE A 343 -16.86 6.26 -13.92
N PRO A 344 -16.77 5.07 -14.56
CA PRO A 344 -17.84 4.07 -14.56
C PRO A 344 -18.16 3.54 -13.16
N ASP A 345 -19.41 3.09 -12.95
CA ASP A 345 -19.83 2.47 -11.70
C ASP A 345 -19.16 1.10 -11.52
N GLU A 346 -18.94 0.40 -12.64
CA GLU A 346 -18.24 -0.88 -12.76
C GLU A 346 -16.78 -0.79 -12.26
N GLU A 347 -16.10 0.34 -12.46
CA GLU A 347 -14.75 0.57 -11.93
C GLU A 347 -14.76 0.68 -10.40
N LEU A 348 -15.77 1.35 -9.84
CA LEU A 348 -15.92 1.49 -8.40
C LEU A 348 -16.30 0.16 -7.73
N ASP A 349 -17.10 -0.67 -8.42
CA ASP A 349 -17.38 -2.04 -7.99
C ASP A 349 -16.13 -2.93 -8.04
N GLU A 350 -15.31 -2.83 -9.11
CA GLU A 350 -14.03 -3.56 -9.20
C GLU A 350 -13.06 -3.11 -8.09
N LEU A 351 -12.89 -1.81 -7.85
CA LEU A 351 -12.07 -1.30 -6.75
C LEU A 351 -12.55 -1.83 -5.40
N ARG A 352 -13.86 -1.90 -5.16
CA ARG A 352 -14.39 -2.44 -3.91
C ARG A 352 -14.18 -3.95 -3.81
N GLN A 353 -14.29 -4.70 -4.90
CA GLN A 353 -13.97 -6.13 -4.98
C GLN A 353 -12.49 -6.41 -4.69
N ARG A 354 -11.58 -5.53 -5.16
CA ARG A 354 -10.14 -5.57 -4.83
C ARG A 354 -9.83 -5.30 -3.34
N GLY A 355 -10.82 -4.90 -2.54
CA GLY A 355 -10.67 -4.61 -1.11
C GLY A 355 -10.26 -3.16 -0.80
N ILE A 356 -10.27 -2.26 -1.78
CA ILE A 356 -9.97 -0.84 -1.60
C ILE A 356 -11.14 -0.14 -0.88
N THR A 357 -10.83 0.72 0.09
CA THR A 357 -11.80 1.52 0.85
C THR A 357 -11.49 3.02 0.85
N GLY A 358 -10.33 3.42 0.31
CA GLY A 358 -9.96 4.81 0.04
C GLY A 358 -9.38 4.99 -1.37
N LEU A 359 -9.77 6.06 -2.06
CA LEU A 359 -9.27 6.41 -3.39
C LEU A 359 -8.69 7.83 -3.34
N TRP A 360 -7.36 7.93 -3.42
CA TRP A 360 -6.63 9.19 -3.46
C TRP A 360 -6.42 9.66 -4.89
N PHE A 361 -7.03 10.78 -5.23
CA PHE A 361 -6.79 11.52 -6.45
C PHE A 361 -5.67 12.53 -6.25
N ILE A 362 -4.64 12.47 -7.10
CA ILE A 362 -3.52 13.41 -7.07
C ILE A 362 -3.77 14.53 -8.09
N GLY A 363 -3.66 15.77 -7.63
CA GLY A 363 -3.68 16.99 -8.45
C GLY A 363 -5.03 17.30 -9.08
N VAL A 364 -6.10 17.25 -8.28
CA VAL A 364 -7.50 17.61 -8.64
C VAL A 364 -7.80 19.10 -8.63
N TRP A 365 -6.95 19.88 -7.96
CA TRP A 365 -7.09 21.33 -7.78
C TRP A 365 -6.73 22.12 -9.04
N GLU A 366 -7.18 23.38 -9.16
CA GLU A 366 -6.76 24.26 -10.25
C GLU A 366 -5.26 24.60 -10.13
N ARG A 367 -4.53 24.43 -11.23
CA ARG A 367 -3.05 24.49 -11.27
C ARG A 367 -2.54 25.80 -11.88
N SER A 368 -1.37 26.22 -11.45
CA SER A 368 -0.63 27.40 -11.93
C SER A 368 -0.42 27.40 -13.45
N LYS A 369 -0.79 28.50 -14.14
CA LYS A 369 -0.53 28.64 -15.58
C LYS A 369 0.95 28.99 -15.82
N ALA A 370 1.57 29.70 -14.88
CA ALA A 370 3.01 29.93 -14.85
C ALA A 370 3.83 28.62 -14.78
N SER A 371 3.46 27.65 -13.94
CA SER A 371 4.11 26.31 -13.88
C SER A 371 4.15 25.61 -15.23
N ALA A 372 3.05 25.67 -16.00
CA ALA A 372 3.01 25.13 -17.36
C ALA A 372 3.93 25.92 -18.32
N LYS A 373 3.89 27.27 -18.30
CA LYS A 373 4.78 28.12 -19.11
C LYS A 373 6.26 27.78 -18.90
N ILE A 374 6.70 27.64 -17.65
CA ILE A 374 8.09 27.30 -17.29
C ILE A 374 8.50 25.96 -17.93
N LYS A 375 7.66 24.92 -17.79
CA LYS A 375 7.93 23.59 -18.34
C LYS A 375 7.96 23.57 -19.87
N HIS A 376 7.12 24.37 -20.52
CA HIS A 376 7.11 24.53 -21.98
C HIS A 376 8.36 25.25 -22.48
N ALA A 377 8.83 26.27 -21.76
CA ALA A 377 10.08 26.98 -22.05
C ALA A 377 11.33 26.10 -21.84
N LEU A 378 11.29 25.16 -20.88
CA LEU A 378 12.29 24.08 -20.74
C LEU A 378 12.16 22.96 -21.81
N GLY A 379 11.33 23.15 -22.84
CA GLY A 379 11.16 22.24 -23.97
C GLY A 379 10.14 21.12 -23.77
N ASN A 380 9.62 20.91 -22.55
CA ASN A 380 8.60 19.89 -22.27
C ASN A 380 7.19 20.40 -22.61
N THR A 381 6.94 20.58 -23.91
CA THR A 381 5.68 21.14 -24.44
C THR A 381 4.45 20.23 -24.25
N GLY A 382 4.65 18.95 -23.90
CA GLY A 382 3.56 18.02 -23.57
C GLY A 382 3.15 18.04 -22.08
N ALA A 383 3.94 18.65 -21.20
CA ALA A 383 3.65 18.72 -19.78
C ALA A 383 2.50 19.67 -19.43
N ILE A 384 1.78 19.35 -18.36
CA ILE A 384 0.91 20.30 -17.65
C ILE A 384 1.61 20.89 -16.43
N ALA A 385 0.98 21.91 -15.84
CA ALA A 385 1.36 22.48 -14.56
C ALA A 385 1.54 21.42 -13.46
N SER A 386 2.43 21.66 -12.51
CA SER A 386 2.66 20.75 -11.38
C SER A 386 1.37 20.56 -10.58
N ALA A 387 1.09 19.32 -10.16
CA ALA A 387 -0.03 19.01 -9.27
C ALA A 387 0.00 19.81 -7.96
N TYR A 388 1.19 20.22 -7.50
CA TYR A 388 1.37 20.96 -6.24
C TYR A 388 1.66 22.47 -6.44
N SER A 389 1.85 22.94 -7.68
CA SER A 389 1.87 24.38 -7.99
C SER A 389 0.44 24.85 -8.23
N LEU A 390 -0.26 25.19 -7.14
CA LEU A 390 -1.70 25.46 -7.11
C LEU A 390 -2.06 26.92 -7.41
N TYR A 391 -3.13 27.13 -8.16
CA TYR A 391 -3.70 28.46 -8.39
C TYR A 391 -4.70 28.88 -7.29
N ASP A 392 -5.64 27.99 -6.96
CA ASP A 392 -6.57 28.06 -5.82
C ASP A 392 -7.02 26.62 -5.48
N TYR A 393 -7.55 26.40 -4.28
CA TYR A 393 -8.11 25.12 -3.82
C TYR A 393 -9.54 24.88 -4.33
N GLU A 394 -9.76 25.13 -5.61
CA GLU A 394 -10.99 24.80 -6.34
C GLU A 394 -10.76 23.57 -7.21
N ILE A 395 -11.79 22.74 -7.42
CA ILE A 395 -11.65 21.55 -8.29
C ILE A 395 -11.55 21.99 -9.76
N ALA A 396 -10.53 21.50 -10.46
CA ALA A 396 -10.23 21.92 -11.82
C ALA A 396 -11.42 21.68 -12.77
N GLN A 397 -11.80 22.73 -13.52
CA GLN A 397 -12.96 22.69 -14.41
C GLN A 397 -12.78 21.68 -15.56
N GLU A 398 -11.54 21.39 -15.97
CA GLU A 398 -11.28 20.39 -17.02
C GLU A 398 -11.56 18.93 -16.60
N ILE A 399 -11.68 18.63 -15.30
CA ILE A 399 -12.17 17.34 -14.78
C ILE A 399 -13.63 17.39 -14.28
N GLY A 400 -14.37 18.46 -14.63
CA GLY A 400 -15.79 18.63 -14.32
C GLY A 400 -16.09 19.39 -13.02
N GLY A 401 -15.07 19.91 -12.33
CA GLY A 401 -15.25 20.75 -11.14
C GLY A 401 -15.92 20.05 -9.95
N THR A 402 -16.41 20.87 -9.01
CA THR A 402 -16.94 20.42 -7.71
C THR A 402 -18.20 19.56 -7.84
N ASP A 403 -19.04 19.79 -8.85
CA ASP A 403 -20.24 18.98 -9.09
C ASP A 403 -19.91 17.57 -9.60
N ALA A 404 -18.85 17.41 -10.40
CA ALA A 404 -18.37 16.10 -10.82
C ALA A 404 -17.75 15.32 -9.64
N LEU A 405 -16.97 16.01 -8.79
CA LEU A 405 -16.45 15.42 -7.55
C LEU A 405 -17.57 14.96 -6.61
N ASN A 406 -18.61 15.77 -6.42
CA ASN A 406 -19.74 15.42 -5.54
C ASN A 406 -20.53 14.21 -6.05
N GLN A 407 -20.81 14.14 -7.36
CA GLN A 407 -21.47 12.97 -7.96
C GLN A 407 -20.62 11.70 -7.85
N LEU A 408 -19.29 11.80 -8.04
CA LEU A 408 -18.39 10.68 -7.80
C LEU A 408 -18.36 10.26 -6.32
N LYS A 409 -18.28 11.23 -5.40
CA LYS A 409 -18.26 11.01 -3.95
C LYS A 409 -19.49 10.22 -3.48
N GLU A 410 -20.69 10.55 -3.98
CA GLU A 410 -21.91 9.81 -3.64
C GLU A 410 -21.89 8.37 -4.17
N ARG A 411 -21.42 8.14 -5.40
CA ARG A 411 -21.33 6.81 -6.03
C ARG A 411 -20.24 5.92 -5.41
N ALA A 412 -19.14 6.51 -4.97
CA ALA A 412 -18.07 5.84 -4.23
C ALA A 412 -18.50 5.50 -2.79
N TRP A 413 -19.15 6.44 -2.09
CA TRP A 413 -19.61 6.24 -0.72
C TRP A 413 -20.66 5.12 -0.59
N LYS A 414 -21.57 4.99 -1.57
CA LYS A 414 -22.52 3.86 -1.67
C LYS A 414 -21.85 2.48 -1.71
N ARG A 415 -20.57 2.41 -2.09
CA ARG A 415 -19.74 1.20 -2.13
C ARG A 415 -18.79 1.07 -0.93
N GLY A 416 -18.76 2.06 -0.05
CA GLY A 416 -17.84 2.14 1.09
C GLY A 416 -16.44 2.65 0.72
N ILE A 417 -16.28 3.31 -0.44
CA ILE A 417 -15.02 3.95 -0.85
C ILE A 417 -15.07 5.44 -0.43
N ARG A 418 -14.11 5.87 0.37
CA ARG A 418 -13.87 7.28 0.71
C ARG A 418 -12.95 7.93 -0.33
N LEU A 419 -13.22 9.19 -0.68
CA LEU A 419 -12.33 9.96 -1.54
C LEU A 419 -11.27 10.70 -0.72
N ALA A 420 -10.04 10.72 -1.23
CA ALA A 420 -8.92 11.46 -0.67
C ALA A 420 -8.32 12.41 -1.70
N SER A 421 -7.68 13.48 -1.22
CA SER A 421 -6.92 14.44 -2.03
C SER A 421 -5.54 14.69 -1.41
N ASP A 422 -4.62 15.20 -2.23
CA ASP A 422 -3.50 15.98 -1.73
C ASP A 422 -3.97 17.32 -1.13
N MET A 423 -3.14 17.88 -0.26
CA MET A 423 -3.18 19.27 0.18
C MET A 423 -1.74 19.74 0.44
N VAL A 424 -1.40 20.93 -0.03
CA VAL A 424 -0.07 21.54 -0.04
C VAL A 424 -0.14 22.83 0.79
N PRO A 425 0.11 22.79 2.11
CA PRO A 425 -0.09 23.95 2.97
C PRO A 425 1.09 24.94 2.92
N ASN A 426 2.29 24.47 2.56
CA ASN A 426 3.53 25.24 2.67
C ASN A 426 3.65 26.39 1.65
N HIS A 427 3.10 26.21 0.44
CA HIS A 427 3.26 27.14 -0.68
C HIS A 427 2.05 27.12 -1.62
N THR A 428 2.00 28.08 -2.54
CA THR A 428 1.08 28.09 -3.70
C THR A 428 1.89 28.28 -4.99
N GLY A 429 1.27 28.29 -6.18
CA GLY A 429 1.97 28.63 -7.42
C GLY A 429 2.37 30.11 -7.51
N ILE A 430 3.39 30.45 -8.32
CA ILE A 430 3.87 31.85 -8.45
C ILE A 430 2.87 32.82 -9.11
N ASP A 431 1.84 32.30 -9.80
CA ASP A 431 0.71 33.07 -10.33
C ASP A 431 -0.60 32.79 -9.57
N SER A 432 -0.53 32.22 -8.37
CA SER A 432 -1.72 31.88 -7.58
C SER A 432 -2.56 33.10 -7.24
N ARG A 433 -3.84 32.85 -6.96
CA ARG A 433 -4.77 33.86 -6.50
C ARG A 433 -4.23 34.64 -5.29
N TRP A 434 -3.60 33.95 -4.34
CA TRP A 434 -3.03 34.59 -3.15
C TRP A 434 -1.80 35.45 -3.48
N VAL A 435 -0.93 35.06 -4.42
CA VAL A 435 0.18 35.94 -4.87
C VAL A 435 -0.34 37.21 -5.56
N MET A 436 -1.48 37.11 -6.25
CA MET A 436 -2.12 38.24 -6.93
C MET A 436 -2.84 39.19 -5.96
N GLU A 437 -3.72 38.65 -5.10
CA GLU A 437 -4.60 39.41 -4.21
C GLU A 437 -3.97 39.75 -2.85
N HIS A 438 -3.05 38.91 -2.33
CA HIS A 438 -2.46 38.98 -0.99
C HIS A 438 -0.94 38.73 -0.97
N PRO A 439 -0.13 39.49 -1.74
CA PRO A 439 1.32 39.30 -1.78
C PRO A 439 2.00 39.48 -0.41
N GLU A 440 1.36 40.14 0.56
CA GLU A 440 1.85 40.28 1.94
C GLU A 440 1.78 38.99 2.79
N TRP A 441 1.13 37.93 2.31
CA TRP A 441 1.07 36.63 3.01
C TRP A 441 2.31 35.75 2.79
N PHE A 442 3.25 36.17 1.93
CA PHE A 442 4.39 35.38 1.50
C PHE A 442 5.69 35.84 2.16
N ILE A 443 6.69 34.94 2.22
CA ILE A 443 8.05 35.32 2.61
C ILE A 443 8.65 36.10 1.44
N GLN A 444 9.10 37.33 1.70
CA GLN A 444 9.43 38.31 0.66
C GLN A 444 10.49 39.30 1.12
N SER A 445 11.12 39.96 0.15
CA SER A 445 12.04 41.10 0.31
C SER A 445 11.65 42.24 -0.63
N SER A 446 11.98 43.49 -0.27
CA SER A 446 11.82 44.68 -1.13
C SER A 446 12.98 44.87 -2.11
N VAL A 447 14.08 44.12 -1.95
CA VAL A 447 15.27 44.10 -2.82
C VAL A 447 15.65 42.65 -3.16
N PRO A 448 16.27 42.37 -4.32
CA PRO A 448 16.71 41.00 -4.63
C PRO A 448 17.77 40.56 -3.60
N PRO A 449 17.68 39.38 -2.97
CA PRO A 449 18.62 38.99 -1.90
C PRO A 449 20.09 38.97 -2.36
N TYR A 450 20.33 38.60 -3.62
CA TYR A 450 21.63 38.67 -4.27
C TYR A 450 21.59 39.75 -5.37
N PRO A 451 22.43 40.80 -5.31
CA PRO A 451 22.49 41.88 -6.32
C PRO A 451 22.83 41.42 -7.75
N ALA A 452 23.28 40.18 -7.95
CA ALA A 452 23.54 39.59 -9.25
C ALA A 452 22.27 39.13 -10.00
N TYR A 453 21.17 38.89 -9.27
CA TYR A 453 19.94 38.36 -9.84
C TYR A 453 19.30 39.32 -10.84
N GLN A 454 19.05 38.82 -12.05
CA GLN A 454 18.41 39.55 -13.14
C GLN A 454 17.03 38.96 -13.43
N PHE A 455 16.09 39.83 -13.76
CA PHE A 455 14.69 39.48 -14.02
C PHE A 455 14.27 40.15 -15.33
N SER A 456 14.94 39.77 -16.42
CA SER A 456 14.68 40.26 -17.79
C SER A 456 13.83 39.28 -18.62
N GLY A 457 13.68 38.03 -18.15
CA GLY A 457 12.86 36.98 -18.73
C GLY A 457 11.37 37.32 -18.87
N ALA A 458 10.67 36.49 -19.65
CA ALA A 458 9.28 36.70 -20.05
C ALA A 458 8.28 36.66 -18.89
N ASP A 459 7.16 37.37 -19.05
CA ASP A 459 6.10 37.43 -18.03
C ASP A 459 5.32 36.11 -17.93
N LEU A 460 5.43 35.48 -16.76
CA LEU A 460 4.77 34.22 -16.43
C LEU A 460 3.33 34.42 -15.94
N SER A 461 2.95 35.64 -15.56
CA SER A 461 1.59 35.97 -15.12
C SER A 461 0.51 35.68 -16.19
N SER A 462 -0.72 35.46 -15.75
CA SER A 462 -1.91 35.50 -16.61
C SER A 462 -2.87 36.65 -16.26
N ASP A 463 -2.53 37.47 -15.26
CA ASP A 463 -3.28 38.67 -14.87
C ASP A 463 -2.55 39.93 -15.40
N PRO A 464 -3.20 40.77 -16.24
CA PRO A 464 -2.56 41.95 -16.82
C PRO A 464 -2.26 43.08 -15.81
N ARG A 465 -2.68 42.95 -14.55
CA ARG A 465 -2.36 43.91 -13.47
C ARG A 465 -0.96 43.70 -12.89
N VAL A 466 -0.41 42.49 -12.99
CA VAL A 466 0.81 42.07 -12.27
C VAL A 466 1.71 41.27 -13.20
N THR A 467 2.97 41.67 -13.31
CA THR A 467 4.01 40.89 -13.98
C THR A 467 4.73 39.98 -12.99
N VAL A 468 4.98 38.73 -13.40
CA VAL A 468 5.69 37.71 -12.61
C VAL A 468 6.88 37.21 -13.43
N GLN A 469 8.09 37.38 -12.91
CA GLN A 469 9.35 37.00 -13.58
C GLN A 469 10.21 36.17 -12.63
N ILE A 470 10.70 35.01 -13.09
CA ILE A 470 11.78 34.27 -12.43
C ILE A 470 13.14 34.87 -12.81
N GLU A 471 14.19 34.43 -12.10
CA GLU A 471 15.57 34.88 -12.30
C GLU A 471 16.16 34.29 -13.60
N ASP A 472 17.04 35.03 -14.28
CA ASP A 472 17.48 34.72 -15.64
C ASP A 472 18.47 33.53 -15.73
N HIS A 473 19.24 33.22 -14.68
CA HIS A 473 20.09 32.01 -14.58
C HIS A 473 19.33 30.74 -14.15
N TYR A 474 18.00 30.82 -14.03
CA TYR A 474 17.15 29.62 -13.93
C TYR A 474 17.32 28.68 -15.14
N TRP A 475 17.50 29.23 -16.35
CA TRP A 475 17.50 28.47 -17.60
C TRP A 475 18.82 27.73 -17.87
N ASP A 476 19.95 28.34 -17.51
CA ASP A 476 21.28 27.72 -17.61
C ASP A 476 21.65 26.87 -16.38
N LYS A 477 20.91 27.06 -15.27
CA LYS A 477 21.10 26.40 -13.97
C LYS A 477 22.43 26.76 -13.29
N ALA A 478 22.97 27.94 -13.53
CA ALA A 478 24.21 28.40 -12.90
C ALA A 478 24.05 28.78 -11.41
N ASP A 479 22.83 29.10 -10.96
CA ASP A 479 22.51 29.57 -9.61
C ASP A 479 21.23 28.92 -9.05
N ALA A 480 21.09 28.94 -7.72
CA ALA A 480 19.92 28.49 -6.97
C ALA A 480 18.98 29.66 -6.67
N ALA A 481 18.41 30.27 -7.72
CA ALA A 481 17.50 31.41 -7.65
C ALA A 481 16.43 31.28 -6.54
N VAL A 482 16.62 31.94 -5.38
CA VAL A 482 15.75 31.77 -4.21
C VAL A 482 14.42 32.54 -4.27
N VAL A 483 14.28 33.49 -5.19
CA VAL A 483 13.13 34.40 -5.31
C VAL A 483 12.69 34.60 -6.76
N PHE A 484 11.40 34.89 -6.94
CA PHE A 484 10.85 35.50 -8.15
C PHE A 484 10.43 36.95 -7.89
N LYS A 485 10.39 37.75 -8.94
CA LYS A 485 9.95 39.16 -8.93
C LYS A 485 8.46 39.24 -9.27
N ARG A 486 7.68 39.88 -8.39
CA ARG A 486 6.32 40.38 -8.63
C ARG A 486 6.39 41.89 -8.86
N TYR A 487 5.82 42.39 -9.95
CA TYR A 487 5.67 43.83 -10.21
C TYR A 487 4.22 44.20 -10.47
N ASP A 488 3.72 45.20 -9.76
CA ASP A 488 2.33 45.66 -9.80
C ASP A 488 2.19 46.91 -10.68
N HIS A 489 1.50 46.79 -11.82
CA HIS A 489 1.40 47.88 -12.80
C HIS A 489 0.48 49.03 -12.35
N GLN A 490 -0.32 48.84 -11.28
CA GLN A 490 -1.24 49.87 -10.78
C GLN A 490 -0.63 50.69 -9.64
N THR A 491 0.15 50.04 -8.77
CA THR A 491 0.76 50.68 -7.59
C THR A 491 2.26 50.97 -7.76
N GLY A 492 2.93 50.33 -8.71
CA GLY A 492 4.40 50.33 -8.84
C GLY A 492 5.12 49.44 -7.82
N ASP A 493 4.38 48.70 -6.99
CA ASP A 493 4.94 47.80 -5.97
C ASP A 493 5.80 46.70 -6.61
N THR A 494 7.05 46.59 -6.16
CA THR A 494 8.04 45.62 -6.64
C THR A 494 8.47 44.77 -5.46
N ARG A 495 8.25 43.45 -5.55
CA ARG A 495 8.61 42.52 -4.47
C ARG A 495 9.34 41.30 -5.00
N TYR A 496 10.22 40.77 -4.16
CA TYR A 496 10.99 39.56 -4.41
C TYR A 496 10.50 38.48 -3.45
N ILE A 497 9.64 37.59 -3.94
CA ILE A 497 8.94 36.58 -3.15
C ILE A 497 9.73 35.27 -3.22
N TYR A 498 9.94 34.62 -2.08
CA TYR A 498 10.71 33.38 -1.99
C TYR A 498 9.94 32.19 -2.58
N HIS A 499 10.66 31.34 -3.29
CA HIS A 499 10.16 30.04 -3.74
C HIS A 499 10.05 29.06 -2.55
N GLY A 500 9.11 28.12 -2.61
CA GLY A 500 9.01 27.06 -1.62
C GLY A 500 10.26 26.18 -1.61
N ASN A 501 10.69 25.72 -0.43
CA ASN A 501 11.91 24.91 -0.28
C ASN A 501 11.85 24.09 1.02
N ASP A 502 12.50 22.93 1.06
CA ASP A 502 12.64 22.03 2.22
C ASP A 502 14.03 22.06 2.88
N GLY A 503 15.00 22.76 2.27
CA GLY A 503 16.39 22.85 2.72
C GLY A 503 17.29 21.68 2.30
N THR A 504 16.85 20.81 1.40
CA THR A 504 17.64 19.67 0.89
C THR A 504 18.36 19.98 -0.43
N SER A 505 17.80 20.86 -1.27
CA SER A 505 18.34 21.15 -2.60
C SER A 505 17.91 22.53 -3.16
N PHE A 506 17.67 22.62 -4.47
CA PHE A 506 17.22 23.83 -5.15
C PHE A 506 15.74 24.13 -4.81
N PRO A 507 15.31 25.41 -4.83
CA PRO A 507 13.92 25.76 -4.55
C PRO A 507 12.94 25.20 -5.60
N TRP A 508 11.68 25.04 -5.21
CA TRP A 508 10.58 24.69 -6.11
C TRP A 508 10.15 25.94 -6.89
N ASN A 509 10.88 26.23 -7.97
CA ASN A 509 10.85 27.52 -8.67
C ASN A 509 9.53 27.88 -9.41
N ASP A 510 8.53 26.99 -9.41
CA ASP A 510 7.16 27.28 -9.85
C ASP A 510 6.19 27.52 -8.67
N THR A 511 6.71 27.71 -7.44
CA THR A 511 5.95 27.92 -6.20
C THR A 511 6.34 29.22 -5.46
N ALA A 512 5.50 29.66 -4.52
CA ALA A 512 5.66 30.83 -3.67
C ALA A 512 5.40 30.48 -2.19
N GLN A 513 6.39 30.74 -1.32
CA GLN A 513 6.41 30.32 0.08
C GLN A 513 5.54 31.20 0.99
N LEU A 514 4.62 30.58 1.74
CA LEU A 514 3.75 31.28 2.69
C LEU A 514 4.47 31.63 4.00
N ASN A 515 4.10 32.77 4.59
CA ASN A 515 4.70 33.29 5.83
C ASN A 515 3.84 32.95 7.07
N TYR A 516 4.17 31.83 7.71
CA TYR A 516 3.49 31.31 8.90
C TYR A 516 3.72 32.14 10.18
N LEU A 517 4.59 33.16 10.20
CA LEU A 517 4.65 34.09 11.33
C LEU A 517 3.39 34.97 11.43
N LEU A 518 2.65 35.14 10.33
CA LEU A 518 1.43 35.94 10.28
C LEU A 518 0.22 35.10 10.75
N PRO A 519 -0.46 35.44 11.86
CA PRO A 519 -1.58 34.63 12.39
C PRO A 519 -2.75 34.49 11.39
N GLN A 520 -3.00 35.54 10.59
CA GLN A 520 -4.00 35.54 9.53
C GLN A 520 -3.73 34.51 8.42
N VAL A 521 -2.46 34.20 8.14
CA VAL A 521 -2.08 33.17 7.15
C VAL A 521 -2.32 31.78 7.74
N ARG A 522 -1.96 31.57 9.02
CA ARG A 522 -2.25 30.31 9.72
C ARG A 522 -3.76 30.00 9.75
N GLU A 523 -4.60 30.96 10.14
CA GLU A 523 -6.06 30.79 10.13
C GLU A 523 -6.62 30.57 8.72
N GLN A 524 -6.16 31.32 7.70
CA GLN A 524 -6.66 31.15 6.34
C GLN A 524 -6.29 29.78 5.75
N VAL A 525 -5.10 29.25 6.07
CA VAL A 525 -4.74 27.87 5.70
C VAL A 525 -5.57 26.86 6.50
N ILE A 526 -5.83 27.05 7.80
CA ILE A 526 -6.74 26.19 8.59
C ILE A 526 -8.15 26.17 7.97
N GLN A 527 -8.73 27.32 7.62
CA GLN A 527 -10.02 27.39 6.94
C GLN A 527 -10.01 26.70 5.56
N THR A 528 -8.89 26.77 4.85
CA THR A 528 -8.71 26.06 3.57
C THR A 528 -8.65 24.55 3.79
N ILE A 529 -7.93 24.06 4.82
CA ILE A 529 -7.90 22.64 5.21
C ILE A 529 -9.30 22.17 5.63
N LEU A 530 -10.05 22.96 6.39
CA LEU A 530 -11.43 22.66 6.78
C LEU A 530 -12.39 22.65 5.58
N ARG A 531 -12.15 23.47 4.54
CA ARG A 531 -12.86 23.38 3.24
C ARG A 531 -12.53 22.07 2.53
N VAL A 532 -11.26 21.68 2.46
CA VAL A 532 -10.81 20.41 1.85
C VAL A 532 -11.40 19.21 2.59
N ALA A 533 -11.38 19.18 3.93
CA ALA A 533 -11.97 18.13 4.76
C ALA A 533 -13.45 17.86 4.44
N ARG A 534 -14.22 18.92 4.23
CA ARG A 534 -15.66 18.84 3.85
C ARG A 534 -15.86 18.26 2.44
N LEU A 535 -14.89 18.43 1.53
CA LEU A 535 -14.86 17.80 0.20
C LEU A 535 -14.36 16.34 0.23
N THR A 536 -13.23 16.07 0.87
CA THR A 536 -12.56 14.77 0.92
C THR A 536 -12.23 14.37 2.38
N PRO A 537 -12.88 13.35 2.96
CA PRO A 537 -12.69 12.92 4.36
C PRO A 537 -11.34 12.23 4.64
N VAL A 538 -10.39 12.28 3.71
CA VAL A 538 -9.02 11.81 3.86
C VAL A 538 -8.12 12.84 3.17
N ILE A 539 -7.16 13.41 3.90
CA ILE A 539 -6.24 14.44 3.37
C ILE A 539 -4.80 13.94 3.50
N ARG A 540 -4.04 13.90 2.41
CA ARG A 540 -2.57 13.74 2.42
C ARG A 540 -1.93 15.12 2.35
N PHE A 541 -1.27 15.54 3.42
CA PHE A 541 -0.45 16.75 3.46
C PHE A 541 0.91 16.50 2.81
N ASP A 542 1.26 17.34 1.84
CA ASP A 542 2.58 17.38 1.20
C ASP A 542 3.64 18.01 2.09
N ALA A 543 4.86 17.43 2.11
CA ALA A 543 6.05 17.98 2.76
C ALA A 543 5.80 18.51 4.20
N ALA A 544 4.96 17.86 5.00
CA ALA A 544 4.40 18.41 6.23
C ALA A 544 5.47 18.76 7.29
N MET A 545 6.61 18.05 7.28
CA MET A 545 7.77 18.33 8.14
C MET A 545 8.40 19.70 7.92
N THR A 546 8.13 20.40 6.80
CA THR A 546 8.60 21.77 6.56
C THR A 546 7.88 22.81 7.41
N LEU A 547 6.63 22.54 7.81
CA LEU A 547 5.77 23.43 8.58
C LEU A 547 5.73 23.13 10.09
N ALA A 548 6.33 22.03 10.54
CA ALA A 548 6.55 21.80 11.97
C ALA A 548 7.40 22.95 12.53
N LYS A 549 6.97 23.53 13.65
CA LYS A 549 7.48 24.80 14.20
C LYS A 549 9.01 24.86 14.26
N LYS A 550 9.67 23.79 14.74
CA LYS A 550 11.14 23.67 14.84
C LYS A 550 11.89 23.67 13.50
N HIS A 551 11.23 23.28 12.41
CA HIS A 551 11.80 23.32 11.06
C HIS A 551 11.49 24.60 10.33
N TYR A 552 10.27 25.12 10.48
CA TYR A 552 9.91 26.42 9.91
C TYR A 552 10.83 27.54 10.47
N GLU A 553 11.16 27.47 11.76
CA GLU A 553 12.22 28.24 12.41
C GLU A 553 13.57 28.07 11.70
N ARG A 554 14.15 26.85 11.75
CA ARG A 554 15.48 26.53 11.17
C ARG A 554 15.63 26.94 9.70
N LEU A 555 14.59 26.76 8.89
CA LEU A 555 14.65 27.02 7.45
C LEU A 555 14.52 28.51 7.14
N TRP A 556 13.53 29.20 7.72
CA TRP A 556 13.10 30.53 7.26
C TRP A 556 13.43 31.69 8.20
N PHE A 557 13.58 31.41 9.50
CA PHE A 557 13.83 32.40 10.56
C PHE A 557 14.83 31.83 11.59
N PRO A 558 16.07 31.49 11.15
CA PRO A 558 17.00 30.70 11.94
C PRO A 558 17.49 31.41 13.21
N THR A 559 17.98 30.66 14.20
CA THR A 559 18.76 31.25 15.29
C THR A 559 20.10 31.77 14.75
N PRO A 560 20.60 32.97 15.19
CA PRO A 560 21.86 33.52 14.70
C PRO A 560 23.05 32.57 14.82
N GLY A 561 23.67 32.22 13.69
CA GLY A 561 24.77 31.27 13.60
C GLY A 561 24.39 29.83 13.24
N GLU A 562 23.11 29.52 13.03
CA GLU A 562 22.66 28.25 12.45
C GLU A 562 23.09 28.12 10.97
N THR A 563 23.42 26.92 10.49
CA THR A 563 24.17 26.70 9.23
C THR A 563 23.44 25.85 8.19
N ASN A 564 22.29 25.27 8.55
CA ASN A 564 21.44 24.48 7.66
C ASN A 564 20.08 25.14 7.45
N THR A 565 20.15 26.35 6.89
CA THR A 565 19.07 27.29 6.62
C THR A 565 18.82 27.42 5.12
N ILE A 566 17.70 28.03 4.69
CA ILE A 566 17.55 28.43 3.28
C ILE A 566 18.53 29.58 2.96
N PRO A 567 19.16 29.63 1.76
CA PRO A 567 20.10 30.70 1.40
C PRO A 567 19.48 32.10 1.48
N SER A 568 20.26 33.09 1.89
CA SER A 568 19.86 34.47 2.25
C SER A 568 18.85 34.61 3.42
N ARG A 569 18.48 33.53 4.12
CA ARG A 569 17.62 33.64 5.31
C ARG A 569 18.37 33.96 6.61
N GLY A 570 19.70 33.86 6.62
CA GLY A 570 20.54 34.21 7.78
C GLY A 570 20.47 35.70 8.19
N GLU A 571 20.15 36.62 7.28
CA GLU A 571 19.88 38.03 7.62
C GLU A 571 18.49 38.29 8.20
N TYR A 572 17.63 37.27 8.24
CA TYR A 572 16.33 37.26 8.92
C TYR A 572 16.34 36.35 10.15
N ALA A 573 17.54 36.13 10.73
CA ALA A 573 17.70 35.34 11.94
C ALA A 573 17.01 36.00 13.15
N MET A 574 16.37 35.18 13.98
CA MET A 574 15.60 35.60 15.16
C MET A 574 16.04 34.80 16.38
N THR A 575 15.96 35.38 17.58
CA THR A 575 16.14 34.56 18.79
C THR A 575 14.92 33.66 19.00
N LYS A 576 15.14 32.51 19.66
CA LYS A 576 14.08 31.53 19.96
C LYS A 576 12.83 32.17 20.61
N ALA A 577 13.04 33.12 21.52
CA ALA A 577 11.97 33.84 22.22
C ALA A 577 11.18 34.80 21.29
N GLU A 578 11.82 35.42 20.31
CA GLU A 578 11.13 36.28 19.33
C GLU A 578 10.34 35.44 18.32
N PHE A 579 10.89 34.31 17.88
CA PHE A 579 10.19 33.37 17.01
C PHE A 579 8.99 32.74 17.74
N ASP A 580 9.17 32.26 18.97
CA ASP A 580 8.10 31.71 19.79
C ASP A 580 7.02 32.75 20.14
N ALA A 581 7.34 34.06 20.16
CA ALA A 581 6.34 35.11 20.33
C ALA A 581 5.49 35.36 19.06
N ALA A 582 6.04 35.14 17.86
CA ALA A 582 5.33 35.30 16.59
C ALA A 582 4.53 34.05 16.18
N MET A 583 5.05 32.88 16.52
CA MET A 583 4.42 31.57 16.34
C MET A 583 4.35 30.84 17.69
N PRO A 584 3.42 31.21 18.59
CA PRO A 584 3.34 30.61 19.93
C PRO A 584 3.00 29.13 19.87
N GLU A 585 1.89 28.79 19.22
CA GLU A 585 1.43 27.41 19.05
C GLU A 585 2.12 26.72 17.88
N GLU A 586 2.05 25.39 17.88
CA GLU A 586 2.48 24.53 16.78
C GLU A 586 1.32 24.37 15.78
N PHE A 587 1.52 24.81 14.54
CA PHE A 587 0.48 24.89 13.52
C PHE A 587 -0.23 23.55 13.29
N TRP A 588 0.51 22.44 13.30
CA TRP A 588 -0.09 21.13 13.10
C TRP A 588 -1.00 20.68 14.25
N ARG A 589 -0.70 21.09 15.49
CA ARG A 589 -1.58 20.88 16.65
C ARG A 589 -2.87 21.68 16.48
N GLU A 590 -2.76 22.96 16.12
CA GLU A 590 -3.92 23.81 15.81
C GLU A 590 -4.80 23.19 14.71
N VAL A 591 -4.21 22.73 13.60
CA VAL A 591 -4.93 22.05 12.50
C VAL A 591 -5.68 20.80 12.98
N VAL A 592 -5.01 19.92 13.73
CA VAL A 592 -5.60 18.66 14.18
C VAL A 592 -6.75 18.90 15.15
N ASP A 593 -6.59 19.83 16.11
CA ASP A 593 -7.63 20.14 17.09
C ASP A 593 -8.83 20.84 16.45
N ARG A 594 -8.60 21.73 15.48
CA ARG A 594 -9.66 22.37 14.68
C ARG A 594 -10.40 21.38 13.80
N VAL A 595 -9.71 20.42 13.17
CA VAL A 595 -10.36 19.35 12.40
C VAL A 595 -11.18 18.42 13.31
N ALA A 596 -10.66 18.04 14.48
CA ALA A 596 -11.40 17.22 15.45
C ALA A 596 -12.69 17.92 15.95
N ALA A 597 -12.67 19.25 16.07
CA ALA A 597 -13.83 20.04 16.49
C ALA A 597 -14.83 20.35 15.35
N GLU A 598 -14.34 20.71 14.16
CA GLU A 598 -15.18 21.25 13.05
C GLU A 598 -15.45 20.26 11.89
N ALA A 599 -14.67 19.18 11.79
CA ALA A 599 -14.75 18.18 10.71
C ALA A 599 -14.34 16.75 11.15
N PRO A 600 -14.92 16.18 12.22
CA PRO A 600 -14.41 14.96 12.86
C PRO A 600 -14.39 13.68 12.00
N ASP A 601 -15.17 13.56 10.91
CA ASP A 601 -15.10 12.41 9.97
C ASP A 601 -13.94 12.55 8.95
N THR A 602 -12.79 13.09 9.37
CA THR A 602 -11.64 13.39 8.50
C THR A 602 -10.37 12.70 9.01
N LEU A 603 -9.79 11.80 8.21
CA LEU A 603 -8.46 11.25 8.47
C LEU A 603 -7.40 12.21 7.91
N LEU A 604 -6.42 12.56 8.75
CA LEU A 604 -5.30 13.42 8.39
C LEU A 604 -4.01 12.59 8.27
N LEU A 605 -3.35 12.68 7.12
CA LEU A 605 -2.16 11.91 6.77
C LEU A 605 -1.02 12.87 6.44
N ALA A 606 0.09 12.80 7.19
CA ALA A 606 1.30 13.54 6.88
C ALA A 606 2.25 12.72 6.00
N GLU A 607 2.71 13.33 4.90
CA GLU A 607 4.07 13.07 4.47
C GLU A 607 5.03 13.82 5.40
N ALA A 608 5.77 13.06 6.22
CA ALA A 608 6.86 13.59 7.01
C ALA A 608 8.02 12.59 6.95
N PHE A 609 9.24 13.11 6.97
CA PHE A 609 10.48 12.34 6.99
C PHE A 609 11.41 12.92 8.09
N TRP A 610 12.69 12.54 8.05
CA TRP A 610 13.74 13.00 8.98
C TRP A 610 13.52 12.56 10.45
N LEU A 611 13.07 11.31 10.65
CA LEU A 611 12.87 10.69 11.98
C LEU A 611 11.79 11.36 12.85
N MET A 612 10.90 12.14 12.23
CA MET A 612 9.78 12.83 12.89
C MET A 612 8.47 12.06 12.86
N GLU A 613 8.44 10.83 12.36
CA GLU A 613 7.22 10.05 12.17
C GLU A 613 6.47 9.86 13.50
N GLY A 614 7.22 9.51 14.56
CA GLY A 614 6.70 9.44 15.93
C GLY A 614 6.15 10.77 16.45
N TYR A 615 6.86 11.88 16.23
CA TYR A 615 6.43 13.23 16.65
C TYR A 615 5.13 13.65 15.98
N PHE A 616 5.00 13.43 14.67
CA PHE A 616 3.79 13.76 13.92
C PHE A 616 2.55 13.04 14.46
N VAL A 617 2.65 11.75 14.78
CA VAL A 617 1.47 10.99 15.22
C VAL A 617 1.22 11.07 16.73
N ARG A 618 2.27 11.07 17.55
CA ARG A 618 2.17 11.08 19.01
C ARG A 618 1.98 12.48 19.57
N THR A 619 2.74 13.47 19.09
CA THR A 619 2.77 14.82 19.67
C THR A 619 1.85 15.78 18.92
N LEU A 620 1.94 15.81 17.58
CA LEU A 620 1.08 16.65 16.75
C LEU A 620 -0.31 16.06 16.54
N GLY A 621 -0.52 14.79 16.93
CA GLY A 621 -1.81 14.10 16.83
C GLY A 621 -2.25 13.74 15.41
N MET A 622 -1.36 13.79 14.41
CA MET A 622 -1.67 13.40 13.04
C MET A 622 -2.17 11.94 13.02
N HIS A 623 -3.27 11.66 12.32
CA HIS A 623 -3.86 10.32 12.33
C HIS A 623 -2.92 9.30 11.69
N ARG A 624 -2.24 9.66 10.60
CA ARG A 624 -1.32 8.79 9.86
C ARG A 624 -0.05 9.51 9.41
N VAL A 625 1.05 8.79 9.25
CA VAL A 625 2.34 9.32 8.72
C VAL A 625 3.04 8.30 7.81
N TYR A 626 3.75 8.76 6.78
CA TYR A 626 4.53 7.89 5.90
C TYR A 626 5.60 7.06 6.63
N ASN A 627 5.78 5.79 6.20
CA ASN A 627 6.82 4.88 6.66
C ASN A 627 7.74 4.48 5.50
N SER A 628 8.67 5.37 5.12
CA SER A 628 9.63 5.10 4.05
C SER A 628 10.60 3.95 4.40
N ALA A 629 10.84 3.70 5.69
CA ALA A 629 11.64 2.57 6.17
C ALA A 629 11.04 1.22 5.75
N PHE A 630 9.71 1.05 5.78
CA PHE A 630 9.03 -0.15 5.25
C PHE A 630 9.46 -0.43 3.81
N MET A 631 9.39 0.59 2.94
CA MET A 631 9.69 0.42 1.52
C MET A 631 11.19 0.18 1.29
N HIS A 632 12.06 1.07 1.78
CA HIS A 632 13.49 0.99 1.48
C HIS A 632 14.16 -0.23 2.14
N MET A 633 13.91 -0.51 3.42
CA MET A 633 14.61 -1.59 4.11
C MET A 633 14.19 -2.98 3.61
N LEU A 634 12.92 -3.18 3.27
CA LEU A 634 12.45 -4.45 2.69
C LEU A 634 12.91 -4.61 1.23
N ARG A 635 13.02 -3.52 0.46
CA ARG A 635 13.63 -3.51 -0.88
C ARG A 635 15.11 -3.90 -0.82
N ASP A 636 15.86 -3.27 0.07
CA ASP A 636 17.31 -3.39 0.23
C ASP A 636 17.74 -4.61 1.08
N GLU A 637 16.79 -5.46 1.50
CA GLU A 637 16.98 -6.65 2.37
C GLU A 637 17.68 -6.36 3.70
N LYS A 638 17.51 -5.13 4.19
CA LYS A 638 18.01 -4.68 5.49
C LYS A 638 17.08 -5.12 6.63
N ASN A 639 16.88 -6.43 6.73
CA ASN A 639 15.83 -7.03 7.55
C ASN A 639 16.02 -6.77 9.05
N LEU A 640 17.28 -6.79 9.54
CA LEU A 640 17.65 -6.39 10.89
C LEU A 640 17.31 -4.93 11.18
N GLU A 641 17.64 -3.99 10.29
CA GLU A 641 17.31 -2.57 10.48
C GLU A 641 15.79 -2.39 10.60
N TYR A 642 14.99 -3.02 9.74
CA TYR A 642 13.53 -2.89 9.81
C TYR A 642 12.90 -3.57 11.02
N ARG A 643 13.45 -4.71 11.47
CA ARG A 643 13.03 -5.36 12.73
C ARG A 643 13.34 -4.48 13.94
N LEU A 644 14.47 -3.77 13.94
CA LEU A 644 14.78 -2.76 14.96
C LEU A 644 13.83 -1.55 14.89
N VAL A 645 13.43 -1.06 13.70
CA VAL A 645 12.40 0.00 13.60
C VAL A 645 11.10 -0.42 14.31
N ILE A 646 10.64 -1.65 14.08
CA ILE A 646 9.41 -2.16 14.73
C ILE A 646 9.61 -2.34 16.24
N LYS A 647 10.71 -2.96 16.68
CA LYS A 647 11.00 -3.15 18.12
C LYS A 647 11.11 -1.82 18.86
N ASN A 648 11.91 -0.87 18.36
CA ASN A 648 12.05 0.45 18.95
C ASN A 648 10.70 1.19 19.01
N THR A 649 9.84 1.04 18.00
CA THR A 649 8.49 1.61 18.02
C THR A 649 7.63 0.97 19.12
N LEU A 650 7.66 -0.36 19.28
CA LEU A 650 6.88 -1.09 20.29
C LEU A 650 7.35 -0.84 21.74
N GLU A 651 8.65 -0.66 21.96
CA GLU A 651 9.24 -0.39 23.29
C GLU A 651 9.04 1.08 23.72
N PHE A 652 8.99 2.00 22.75
CA PHE A 652 8.62 3.40 22.97
C PHE A 652 7.11 3.55 23.17
N ASP A 653 6.32 3.26 22.12
CA ASP A 653 4.87 3.38 22.12
C ASP A 653 4.20 2.61 20.95
N PRO A 654 3.51 1.48 21.23
CA PRO A 654 2.78 0.72 20.22
C PRO A 654 1.73 1.52 19.42
N GLU A 655 1.17 2.61 19.96
CA GLU A 655 0.17 3.44 19.25
C GLU A 655 0.75 4.14 18.00
N VAL A 656 2.07 4.30 17.92
CA VAL A 656 2.76 4.82 16.72
C VAL A 656 2.69 3.80 15.58
N LEU A 657 2.81 2.50 15.87
CA LEU A 657 2.84 1.44 14.85
C LEU A 657 1.53 1.36 14.05
N LYS A 658 0.36 1.57 14.68
CA LYS A 658 -0.92 1.61 13.95
C LYS A 658 -1.17 2.90 13.15
N ARG A 659 -0.26 3.87 13.21
CA ARG A 659 -0.35 5.15 12.49
C ARG A 659 0.62 5.29 11.31
N TYR A 660 1.54 4.35 11.12
CA TYR A 660 2.37 4.27 9.92
C TYR A 660 1.56 3.97 8.65
N VAL A 661 1.88 4.64 7.54
CA VAL A 661 1.42 4.32 6.18
C VAL A 661 2.48 3.46 5.53
N ASN A 662 2.16 2.18 5.34
CA ASN A 662 3.05 1.21 4.71
C ASN A 662 2.75 1.16 3.21
N PHE A 663 3.76 1.34 2.37
CA PHE A 663 3.63 1.38 0.91
C PHE A 663 4.80 0.71 0.20
N MET A 664 4.59 0.26 -1.03
CA MET A 664 5.64 -0.29 -1.91
C MET A 664 6.12 0.71 -2.97
N ASN A 665 5.31 1.72 -3.29
CA ASN A 665 5.74 2.95 -3.95
C ASN A 665 4.74 4.08 -3.64
N ASN A 666 5.18 5.32 -3.83
CA ASN A 666 4.33 6.51 -3.91
C ASN A 666 4.54 7.17 -5.30
N PRO A 667 4.04 8.38 -5.59
CA PRO A 667 4.27 9.06 -6.89
C PRO A 667 5.72 9.48 -7.14
N ASP A 668 6.44 9.78 -6.06
CA ASP A 668 7.78 10.39 -6.06
C ASP A 668 8.90 9.35 -6.01
N GLU A 669 8.52 8.08 -5.91
CA GLU A 669 9.38 6.88 -5.88
C GLU A 669 9.35 6.09 -7.19
N ARG A 670 10.23 5.09 -7.29
CA ARG A 670 10.19 4.13 -8.42
C ARG A 670 9.01 3.16 -8.26
N THR A 671 8.45 2.67 -9.36
CA THR A 671 7.27 1.79 -9.34
C THR A 671 7.54 0.50 -8.56
N ALA A 672 6.52 -0.06 -7.89
CA ALA A 672 6.72 -1.26 -7.07
C ALA A 672 7.23 -2.47 -7.89
N VAL A 673 6.94 -2.51 -9.19
CA VAL A 673 7.49 -3.53 -10.13
C VAL A 673 8.99 -3.34 -10.36
N ASP A 674 9.47 -2.10 -10.50
CA ASP A 674 10.91 -1.81 -10.64
C ASP A 674 11.67 -2.03 -9.32
N GLN A 675 11.03 -1.78 -8.17
CA GLN A 675 11.67 -1.94 -6.86
C GLN A 675 11.65 -3.38 -6.30
N PHE A 676 10.60 -4.16 -6.56
CA PHE A 676 10.41 -5.51 -5.97
C PHE A 676 10.21 -6.63 -7.01
N GLY A 677 10.19 -6.30 -8.30
CA GLY A 677 9.82 -7.23 -9.37
C GLY A 677 8.34 -7.60 -9.35
N LYS A 678 8.00 -8.73 -9.99
CA LYS A 678 6.65 -9.34 -9.96
C LYS A 678 6.63 -10.69 -9.19
N GLY A 679 7.77 -11.10 -8.64
CA GLY A 679 7.96 -12.42 -8.03
C GLY A 679 7.51 -12.52 -6.57
N ASP A 680 7.99 -13.55 -5.87
CA ASP A 680 7.58 -13.81 -4.49
C ASP A 680 7.95 -12.70 -3.50
N LYS A 681 9.08 -12.00 -3.71
CA LYS A 681 9.49 -10.84 -2.89
C LYS A 681 8.44 -9.72 -2.93
N TYR A 682 7.92 -9.39 -4.12
CA TYR A 682 6.83 -8.43 -4.28
C TYR A 682 5.61 -8.85 -3.45
N PHE A 683 5.17 -10.11 -3.55
CA PHE A 683 3.97 -10.56 -2.83
C PHE A 683 4.20 -10.71 -1.32
N GLY A 684 5.39 -11.08 -0.86
CA GLY A 684 5.70 -11.16 0.57
C GLY A 684 5.70 -9.80 1.26
N VAL A 685 6.28 -8.79 0.61
CA VAL A 685 6.20 -7.39 1.06
C VAL A 685 4.75 -6.88 0.96
N CYS A 686 4.00 -7.23 -0.08
CA CYS A 686 2.59 -6.87 -0.21
C CYS A 686 1.69 -7.53 0.85
N VAL A 687 1.99 -8.76 1.26
CA VAL A 687 1.36 -9.42 2.42
C VAL A 687 1.66 -8.64 3.69
N MET A 688 2.94 -8.32 3.98
CA MET A 688 3.29 -7.49 5.14
C MET A 688 2.55 -6.15 5.14
N MET A 689 2.44 -5.49 3.98
CA MET A 689 1.72 -4.23 3.83
C MET A 689 0.25 -4.38 4.23
N ALA A 690 -0.41 -5.46 3.81
CA ALA A 690 -1.81 -5.75 4.12
C ALA A 690 -2.06 -6.23 5.57
N THR A 691 -1.10 -6.91 6.20
CA THR A 691 -1.28 -7.60 7.50
C THR A 691 -0.56 -6.99 8.70
N MET A 692 0.30 -5.99 8.51
CA MET A 692 0.82 -5.16 9.61
C MET A 692 -0.24 -4.15 10.11
N PRO A 693 -0.15 -3.67 11.36
CA PRO A 693 -0.84 -2.45 11.79
C PRO A 693 -0.40 -1.24 10.95
N GLY A 694 -1.25 -0.22 10.88
CA GLY A 694 -1.03 0.96 10.04
C GLY A 694 -2.10 1.15 8.95
N LEU A 695 -1.72 1.82 7.86
CA LEU A 695 -2.53 2.04 6.67
C LEU A 695 -1.79 1.45 5.45
N PRO A 696 -2.32 0.41 4.78
CA PRO A 696 -1.78 -0.04 3.49
C PRO A 696 -2.14 0.96 2.39
N MET A 697 -1.12 1.48 1.69
CA MET A 697 -1.28 2.34 0.52
C MET A 697 -0.69 1.68 -0.73
N PHE A 698 -1.53 1.51 -1.76
CA PHE A 698 -1.15 1.04 -3.08
C PHE A 698 -0.85 2.22 -4.00
N GLY A 699 0.26 2.16 -4.73
CA GLY A 699 0.64 3.16 -5.73
C GLY A 699 -0.17 3.06 -7.03
N HIS A 700 -0.17 4.13 -7.83
CA HIS A 700 -0.77 4.12 -9.15
C HIS A 700 -0.11 3.03 -10.03
N GLY A 701 -0.92 2.13 -10.59
CA GLY A 701 -0.44 1.06 -11.48
C GLY A 701 0.15 -0.16 -10.79
N GLN A 702 0.26 -0.16 -9.45
CA GLN A 702 0.87 -1.25 -8.69
C GLN A 702 0.13 -2.59 -8.84
N ILE A 703 -1.21 -2.57 -8.88
CA ILE A 703 -2.03 -3.79 -9.03
C ILE A 703 -2.01 -4.26 -10.49
N GLU A 704 -2.04 -3.32 -11.42
CA GLU A 704 -1.99 -3.55 -12.86
C GLU A 704 -0.60 -3.98 -13.36
N GLY A 705 0.45 -3.76 -12.58
CA GLY A 705 1.82 -4.15 -12.92
C GLY A 705 2.52 -3.23 -13.92
N PHE A 706 2.10 -1.97 -13.98
CA PHE A 706 2.68 -0.91 -14.82
C PHE A 706 4.10 -0.53 -14.37
N THR A 707 4.91 -0.10 -15.34
CA THR A 707 6.32 0.26 -15.19
C THR A 707 6.58 1.75 -15.35
N GLU A 708 5.72 2.49 -16.06
CA GLU A 708 5.84 3.95 -16.20
C GLU A 708 5.68 4.66 -14.85
N ARG A 709 6.64 5.54 -14.52
CA ARG A 709 6.54 6.47 -13.38
C ARG A 709 5.98 7.81 -13.88
N TYR A 710 4.85 8.21 -13.31
CA TYR A 710 4.20 9.48 -13.61
C TYR A 710 4.66 10.57 -12.63
N GLY A 711 5.29 11.62 -13.15
CA GLY A 711 5.50 12.86 -12.40
C GLY A 711 4.21 13.67 -12.25
N MET A 712 4.29 14.76 -11.48
CA MET A 712 3.16 15.65 -11.19
C MET A 712 2.64 16.43 -12.42
N GLU A 713 3.38 16.40 -13.53
CA GLU A 713 3.16 17.13 -14.78
C GLU A 713 2.50 16.32 -15.91
N PHE A 714 2.17 15.04 -15.68
CA PHE A 714 1.67 14.13 -16.73
C PHE A 714 0.15 14.21 -16.91
N LYS A 715 -0.32 14.31 -18.17
CA LYS A 715 -1.75 14.38 -18.52
C LYS A 715 -2.33 13.05 -19.04
N SER A 716 -1.50 12.18 -19.58
CA SER A 716 -1.85 10.84 -20.07
C SER A 716 -0.67 9.90 -19.83
N ALA A 717 -0.86 8.59 -20.03
CA ALA A 717 0.29 7.69 -20.08
C ALA A 717 1.09 7.89 -21.40
N MET A 718 2.42 7.86 -21.32
CA MET A 718 3.29 7.91 -22.49
C MET A 718 3.52 6.51 -23.07
N LEU A 719 3.47 5.48 -22.24
CA LEU A 719 3.50 4.07 -22.60
C LEU A 719 2.08 3.49 -22.66
N ASP A 720 1.79 2.70 -23.69
CA ASP A 720 0.51 2.00 -23.82
C ASP A 720 0.59 0.62 -23.14
N GLU A 721 0.76 0.64 -21.81
CA GLU A 721 0.96 -0.59 -21.02
C GLU A 721 -0.34 -1.38 -20.84
N THR A 722 -0.30 -2.66 -21.22
CA THR A 722 -1.38 -3.62 -20.93
C THR A 722 -1.23 -4.21 -19.51
N PRO A 723 -2.29 -4.25 -18.68
CA PRO A 723 -2.22 -4.83 -17.33
C PRO A 723 -1.76 -6.30 -17.31
N ASP A 724 -0.94 -6.64 -16.32
CA ASP A 724 -0.39 -7.97 -16.12
C ASP A 724 -1.43 -8.91 -15.50
N ALA A 725 -2.07 -9.72 -16.35
CA ALA A 725 -3.14 -10.61 -15.95
C ALA A 725 -2.73 -11.65 -14.88
N TRP A 726 -1.46 -12.08 -14.83
CA TRP A 726 -0.99 -13.01 -13.81
C TRP A 726 -0.72 -12.30 -12.48
N LEU A 727 -0.16 -11.09 -12.51
CA LEU A 727 0.00 -10.26 -11.31
C LEU A 727 -1.37 -9.94 -10.68
N MET A 728 -2.37 -9.62 -11.50
CA MET A 728 -3.74 -9.36 -11.07
C MET A 728 -4.44 -10.63 -10.53
N GLU A 729 -4.30 -11.78 -11.19
CA GLU A 729 -4.83 -13.06 -10.71
C GLU A 729 -4.24 -13.45 -9.35
N ARG A 730 -2.92 -13.28 -9.19
CA ARG A 730 -2.23 -13.55 -7.93
C ARG A 730 -2.63 -12.56 -6.83
N HIS A 731 -2.78 -11.28 -7.13
CA HIS A 731 -3.36 -10.30 -6.19
C HIS A 731 -4.77 -10.70 -5.72
N ALA A 732 -5.62 -11.18 -6.64
CA ALA A 732 -6.98 -11.63 -6.33
C ALA A 732 -7.01 -12.90 -5.47
N ARG A 733 -6.08 -13.83 -5.69
CA ARG A 733 -5.93 -15.05 -4.88
C ARG A 733 -5.33 -14.79 -3.50
N GLU A 734 -4.33 -13.92 -3.39
CA GLU A 734 -3.42 -13.88 -2.24
C GLU A 734 -3.52 -12.60 -1.38
N ILE A 735 -3.90 -11.45 -1.96
CA ILE A 735 -3.89 -10.15 -1.28
C ILE A 735 -5.31 -9.65 -0.94
N TYR A 736 -6.25 -9.68 -1.91
CA TYR A 736 -7.61 -9.15 -1.66
C TYR A 736 -8.34 -9.84 -0.47
N PRO A 737 -8.20 -11.16 -0.23
CA PRO A 737 -8.80 -11.81 0.95
C PRO A 737 -8.28 -11.27 2.29
N LEU A 738 -7.04 -10.75 2.31
CA LEU A 738 -6.44 -10.13 3.49
C LEU A 738 -6.95 -8.69 3.68
N LEU A 739 -7.08 -7.94 2.59
CA LEU A 739 -7.65 -6.57 2.61
C LEU A 739 -9.12 -6.57 3.07
N HIS A 740 -9.95 -7.52 2.64
CA HIS A 740 -11.32 -7.67 3.17
C HIS A 740 -11.36 -8.12 4.64
N ARG A 741 -10.25 -8.59 5.22
CA ARG A 741 -10.08 -8.90 6.65
C ARG A 741 -9.25 -7.84 7.40
N ARG A 742 -9.06 -6.62 6.84
CA ARG A 742 -8.19 -5.55 7.41
C ARG A 742 -8.37 -5.33 8.92
N TYR A 743 -9.59 -5.41 9.43
CA TYR A 743 -9.91 -5.23 10.85
C TYR A 743 -9.09 -6.14 11.78
N LEU A 744 -8.76 -7.36 11.36
CA LEU A 744 -7.99 -8.34 12.14
C LEU A 744 -6.51 -7.97 12.29
N PHE A 745 -6.04 -7.05 11.44
CA PHE A 745 -4.63 -6.68 11.29
C PHE A 745 -4.33 -5.22 11.67
N ALA A 746 -5.36 -4.38 11.82
CA ALA A 746 -5.21 -2.93 11.89
C ALA A 746 -4.81 -2.38 13.27
N GLY A 747 -5.30 -3.00 14.34
CA GLY A 747 -5.02 -2.60 15.72
C GLY A 747 -3.66 -3.06 16.24
N VAL A 748 -3.25 -2.55 17.39
CA VAL A 748 -2.04 -2.97 18.14
C VAL A 748 -2.35 -3.59 19.50
N GLU A 749 -3.61 -3.56 19.92
CA GLU A 749 -4.11 -3.94 21.25
C GLU A 749 -3.91 -5.44 21.56
N SER A 750 -3.61 -6.25 20.55
CA SER A 750 -3.14 -7.64 20.67
C SER A 750 -2.12 -8.00 19.57
N PHE A 751 -1.38 -7.01 19.05
CA PHE A 751 -0.28 -7.25 18.11
C PHE A 751 0.98 -7.69 18.87
N LEU A 752 1.62 -8.78 18.42
CA LEU A 752 2.87 -9.26 18.98
C LEU A 752 3.85 -9.60 17.85
N LEU A 753 5.00 -8.91 17.81
CA LEU A 753 6.15 -9.31 17.02
C LEU A 753 6.89 -10.46 17.74
N TYR A 754 7.35 -11.48 17.01
CA TYR A 754 8.14 -12.59 17.54
C TYR A 754 9.57 -12.59 17.00
N ASP A 755 10.50 -13.04 17.84
CA ASP A 755 11.81 -13.48 17.39
C ASP A 755 11.75 -14.97 17.02
N VAL A 756 12.32 -15.30 15.86
CA VAL A 756 12.39 -16.65 15.31
C VAL A 756 13.74 -17.22 15.69
N TYR A 757 13.78 -18.13 16.67
CA TYR A 757 15.03 -18.68 17.19
C TYR A 757 15.47 -19.91 16.39
N LYS A 758 16.71 -19.88 15.90
CA LYS A 758 17.37 -21.00 15.25
C LYS A 758 17.85 -22.03 16.30
N SER A 759 18.26 -23.20 15.85
CA SER A 759 18.75 -24.29 16.73
C SER A 759 20.03 -23.97 17.52
N ASP A 760 20.75 -22.91 17.18
CA ASP A 760 21.93 -22.40 17.90
C ASP A 760 21.59 -21.29 18.92
N GLY A 761 20.32 -20.88 19.01
CA GLY A 761 19.85 -19.78 19.85
C GLY A 761 19.98 -18.39 19.23
N ALA A 762 20.52 -18.26 18.02
CA ALA A 762 20.53 -16.99 17.29
C ALA A 762 19.13 -16.68 16.72
N VAL A 763 18.84 -15.39 16.52
CA VAL A 763 17.59 -14.94 15.88
C VAL A 763 17.75 -14.98 14.35
N GLU A 764 16.73 -15.46 13.64
CA GLU A 764 16.64 -15.34 12.19
C GLU A 764 16.12 -13.95 11.80
N GLU A 765 17.04 -12.99 11.70
CA GLU A 765 16.72 -11.61 11.36
C GLU A 765 16.13 -11.43 9.95
N ASN A 766 16.15 -12.47 9.09
CA ASN A 766 15.46 -12.43 7.79
C ASN A 766 13.96 -12.71 7.87
N VAL A 767 13.46 -13.23 9.01
CA VAL A 767 12.04 -13.57 9.16
C VAL A 767 11.31 -12.53 10.02
N PHE A 768 10.24 -12.00 9.44
CA PHE A 768 9.23 -11.20 10.12
C PHE A 768 8.09 -12.13 10.52
N ALA A 769 7.96 -12.44 11.81
CA ALA A 769 6.87 -13.25 12.35
C ALA A 769 6.08 -12.44 13.39
N TYR A 770 4.75 -12.39 13.26
CA TYR A 770 3.90 -11.63 14.17
C TYR A 770 2.45 -12.17 14.22
N SER A 771 1.79 -12.00 15.35
CA SER A 771 0.36 -12.27 15.52
C SER A 771 -0.45 -11.00 15.75
N ASN A 772 -1.74 -11.07 15.48
CA ASN A 772 -2.72 -10.08 15.90
C ASN A 772 -4.08 -10.77 16.16
N ARG A 773 -4.94 -10.19 17.00
CA ARG A 773 -6.18 -10.83 17.44
C ARG A 773 -7.30 -9.83 17.73
N VAL A 774 -8.47 -10.08 17.17
CA VAL A 774 -9.70 -9.31 17.44
C VAL A 774 -10.76 -10.25 18.01
N GLY A 775 -11.04 -10.09 19.31
CA GLY A 775 -11.91 -11.02 20.06
C GLY A 775 -11.35 -12.45 20.02
N ASN A 776 -12.13 -13.35 19.43
CA ASN A 776 -11.79 -14.77 19.25
C ASN A 776 -11.15 -15.09 17.90
N GLN A 777 -10.99 -14.13 16.99
CA GLN A 777 -10.30 -14.33 15.72
C GLN A 777 -8.83 -13.92 15.87
N ALA A 778 -7.92 -14.86 15.67
CA ALA A 778 -6.47 -14.61 15.65
C ALA A 778 -5.89 -14.80 14.24
N ALA A 779 -4.79 -14.11 13.98
CA ALA A 779 -3.94 -14.28 12.82
C ALA A 779 -2.48 -14.46 13.27
N LEU A 780 -1.72 -15.21 12.49
CA LEU A 780 -0.27 -15.37 12.64
C LEU A 780 0.37 -15.34 11.25
N VAL A 781 1.21 -14.35 11.00
CA VAL A 781 1.90 -14.14 9.73
C VAL A 781 3.38 -14.39 9.94
N ALA A 782 4.02 -15.08 8.99
CA ALA A 782 5.47 -15.13 8.91
C ALA A 782 5.94 -14.98 7.46
N TYR A 783 6.96 -14.16 7.23
CA TYR A 783 7.58 -13.91 5.92
C TYR A 783 9.11 -13.88 6.03
N ASN A 784 9.79 -14.61 5.15
CA ASN A 784 11.24 -14.60 5.00
C ASN A 784 11.63 -13.62 3.87
N ASN A 785 12.21 -12.46 4.19
CA ASN A 785 12.62 -11.45 3.19
C ASN A 785 14.07 -11.66 2.70
N SER A 786 14.40 -12.90 2.33
CA SER A 786 15.73 -13.29 1.83
C SER A 786 15.62 -14.30 0.69
N PHE A 787 16.66 -14.38 -0.15
CA PHE A 787 16.87 -15.45 -1.12
C PHE A 787 17.32 -16.79 -0.49
N THR A 788 17.66 -16.80 0.80
CA THR A 788 18.02 -18.02 1.55
C THR A 788 16.79 -18.70 2.14
N GLU A 789 16.88 -20.00 2.42
CA GLU A 789 15.88 -20.67 3.27
C GLU A 789 16.08 -20.28 4.75
N ALA A 790 14.99 -20.29 5.51
CA ALA A 790 14.95 -19.93 6.93
C ALA A 790 14.19 -21.00 7.73
N HIS A 791 14.73 -21.38 8.89
CA HIS A 791 14.13 -22.33 9.81
C HIS A 791 14.32 -21.88 11.26
N GLY A 792 13.29 -22.02 12.09
CA GLY A 792 13.35 -21.68 13.51
C GLY A 792 11.99 -21.65 14.20
N VAL A 793 12.02 -21.51 15.52
CA VAL A 793 10.84 -21.61 16.39
C VAL A 793 10.44 -20.23 16.91
N ILE A 794 9.13 -19.95 16.94
CA ILE A 794 8.55 -18.79 17.63
C ILE A 794 7.83 -19.23 18.92
N GLN A 795 8.15 -18.57 20.04
CA GLN A 795 7.55 -18.89 21.34
C GLN A 795 7.25 -17.65 22.19
N MET A 796 8.18 -16.70 22.27
CA MET A 796 8.06 -15.47 23.06
C MET A 796 8.08 -14.24 22.15
N SER A 797 7.27 -13.23 22.44
CA SER A 797 7.30 -11.96 21.71
C SER A 797 8.60 -11.19 21.95
N ALA A 798 8.91 -10.26 21.05
CA ALA A 798 9.76 -9.13 21.39
C ALA A 798 9.14 -8.32 22.55
N ALA A 799 9.95 -7.47 23.19
CA ALA A 799 9.45 -6.56 24.22
C ALA A 799 8.55 -5.48 23.61
N PHE A 800 7.55 -5.03 24.38
CA PHE A 800 6.71 -3.88 24.06
C PHE A 800 6.23 -3.20 25.34
N ARG A 801 5.88 -1.91 25.27
CA ARG A 801 5.35 -1.16 26.41
C ARG A 801 3.90 -1.53 26.71
N ASP A 802 3.60 -2.00 27.91
CA ASP A 802 2.22 -2.13 28.38
C ASP A 802 1.77 -0.81 29.03
N LYS A 803 0.93 -0.04 28.33
CA LYS A 803 0.42 1.25 28.83
C LYS A 803 -0.40 1.18 30.12
N THR A 804 -0.80 -0.01 30.58
CA THR A 804 -1.49 -0.17 31.87
C THR A 804 -0.56 -0.24 33.08
N GLN A 805 0.73 -0.52 32.84
CA GLN A 805 1.77 -0.69 33.88
C GLN A 805 2.99 0.23 33.67
N ASP A 806 3.14 0.81 32.47
CA ASP A 806 4.31 1.58 31.99
C ASP A 806 5.63 0.79 32.00
N GLU A 807 5.56 -0.55 32.03
CA GLU A 807 6.71 -1.45 31.95
C GLU A 807 6.84 -2.10 30.56
N LEU A 808 8.04 -2.59 30.24
CA LEU A 808 8.29 -3.42 29.06
C LEU A 808 7.95 -4.87 29.39
N VAL A 809 7.05 -5.48 28.61
CA VAL A 809 6.58 -6.85 28.81
C VAL A 809 6.82 -7.71 27.56
N GLN A 810 6.85 -9.02 27.76
CA GLN A 810 6.81 -10.03 26.69
C GLN A 810 5.61 -10.95 26.93
N ARG A 811 5.04 -11.52 25.87
CA ARG A 811 3.91 -12.47 25.94
C ARG A 811 4.20 -13.69 25.06
N THR A 812 3.67 -14.85 25.45
CA THR A 812 3.88 -16.08 24.69
C THR A 812 3.05 -16.10 23.40
N LEU A 813 3.38 -17.02 22.49
CA LEU A 813 2.56 -17.33 21.32
C LEU A 813 1.14 -17.79 21.74
N ALA A 814 1.02 -18.50 22.87
CA ALA A 814 -0.25 -18.94 23.41
C ALA A 814 -1.12 -17.78 23.89
N ASP A 815 -0.55 -16.77 24.57
CA ASP A 815 -1.27 -15.57 25.00
C ASP A 815 -1.78 -14.75 23.80
N GLY A 816 -0.94 -14.57 22.78
CA GLY A 816 -1.32 -13.88 21.55
C GLY A 816 -2.49 -14.53 20.83
N LEU A 817 -2.41 -15.85 20.65
CA LEU A 817 -3.44 -16.67 20.00
C LEU A 817 -4.63 -17.03 20.91
N ASN A 818 -4.60 -16.66 22.19
CA ASN A 818 -5.61 -16.99 23.21
C ASN A 818 -5.85 -18.52 23.36
N LEU A 819 -4.76 -19.29 23.48
CA LEU A 819 -4.78 -20.75 23.66
C LEU A 819 -4.84 -21.13 25.15
N ARG A 820 -5.68 -22.11 25.47
CA ARG A 820 -5.84 -22.67 26.83
C ARG A 820 -5.19 -24.06 26.91
N ASP A 821 -4.53 -24.38 28.03
CA ASP A 821 -3.94 -25.70 28.32
C ASP A 821 -5.01 -26.70 28.81
N ASP A 822 -6.01 -26.96 27.96
CA ASP A 822 -7.09 -27.92 28.21
C ASP A 822 -6.62 -29.36 27.82
N GLU A 823 -6.74 -30.35 28.71
CA GLU A 823 -6.29 -31.72 28.42
C GLU A 823 -6.93 -32.34 27.16
N ASN A 824 -6.10 -33.06 26.38
CA ASN A 824 -6.49 -33.68 25.10
C ASN A 824 -7.07 -32.68 24.08
N THR A 825 -6.60 -31.43 24.09
CA THR A 825 -7.04 -30.39 23.13
C THR A 825 -6.04 -30.19 22.00
N PHE A 826 -6.56 -30.04 20.79
CA PHE A 826 -5.80 -29.74 19.57
C PHE A 826 -6.19 -28.37 19.03
N VAL A 827 -5.24 -27.68 18.40
CA VAL A 827 -5.47 -26.43 17.68
C VAL A 827 -5.54 -26.75 16.19
N ILE A 828 -6.61 -26.31 15.53
CA ILE A 828 -6.75 -26.31 14.07
C ILE A 828 -6.67 -24.88 13.58
N PHE A 829 -5.90 -24.64 12.52
CA PHE A 829 -5.75 -23.33 11.86
C PHE A 829 -5.55 -23.53 10.36
N ARG A 830 -5.67 -22.47 9.56
CA ARG A 830 -5.63 -22.53 8.10
C ARG A 830 -4.64 -21.55 7.51
N ASP A 831 -3.79 -22.00 6.59
CA ASP A 831 -3.03 -21.10 5.72
C ASP A 831 -4.01 -20.46 4.70
N ALA A 832 -4.22 -19.15 4.81
CA ALA A 832 -5.13 -18.39 3.96
C ALA A 832 -4.72 -18.39 2.49
N ILE A 833 -3.43 -18.51 2.19
CA ILE A 833 -2.87 -18.45 0.84
C ILE A 833 -2.99 -19.82 0.16
N ARG A 834 -2.62 -20.89 0.88
CA ARG A 834 -2.62 -22.27 0.34
C ARG A 834 -3.91 -23.04 0.61
N SER A 835 -4.84 -22.45 1.36
CA SER A 835 -6.13 -23.04 1.81
C SER A 835 -6.04 -24.37 2.59
N ASN A 836 -4.84 -24.77 3.02
CA ASN A 836 -4.65 -25.97 3.84
C ASN A 836 -4.96 -25.70 5.32
N GLU A 837 -5.75 -26.58 5.93
CA GLU A 837 -5.89 -26.70 7.38
C GLU A 837 -4.75 -27.55 7.96
N PHE A 838 -4.27 -27.14 9.14
CA PHE A 838 -3.22 -27.80 9.92
C PHE A 838 -3.78 -28.16 11.30
N ILE A 839 -3.22 -29.17 11.94
CA ILE A 839 -3.52 -29.55 13.33
C ILE A 839 -2.23 -29.63 14.15
N ARG A 840 -2.28 -29.21 15.41
CA ARG A 840 -1.20 -29.31 16.42
C ARG A 840 -1.79 -29.61 17.79
N SER A 841 -1.03 -30.27 18.66
CA SER A 841 -1.38 -30.33 20.09
C SER A 841 -1.38 -28.93 20.71
N ALA A 842 -2.41 -28.58 21.49
CA ALA A 842 -2.46 -27.26 22.14
C ALA A 842 -1.33 -27.09 23.16
N ARG A 843 -1.08 -28.13 23.96
CA ARG A 843 -0.01 -28.15 24.96
C ARG A 843 1.38 -28.06 24.33
N ASP A 844 1.57 -28.65 23.15
CA ASP A 844 2.84 -28.56 22.40
C ASP A 844 3.10 -27.12 21.94
N LEU A 845 2.12 -26.44 21.35
CA LEU A 845 2.22 -25.02 20.99
C LEU A 845 2.46 -24.10 22.19
N ILE A 846 1.92 -24.45 23.37
CA ILE A 846 2.13 -23.70 24.61
C ILE A 846 3.54 -23.91 25.18
N GLN A 847 4.04 -25.15 25.18
CA GLN A 847 5.31 -25.52 25.82
C GLN A 847 6.54 -25.32 24.92
N ASN A 848 6.40 -25.53 23.61
CA ASN A 848 7.50 -25.54 22.64
C ASN A 848 7.36 -24.45 21.55
N GLY A 849 6.25 -23.71 21.50
CA GLY A 849 5.99 -22.71 20.46
C GLY A 849 5.57 -23.32 19.13
N LEU A 850 5.72 -22.57 18.03
CA LEU A 850 5.49 -23.05 16.66
C LEU A 850 6.79 -23.08 15.86
N ASP A 851 7.11 -24.24 15.31
CA ASP A 851 8.19 -24.43 14.33
C ASP A 851 7.80 -23.87 12.95
N LEU A 852 8.70 -23.10 12.33
CA LEU A 852 8.52 -22.45 11.04
C LEU A 852 9.66 -22.79 10.08
N ALA A 853 9.30 -23.28 8.89
CA ALA A 853 10.20 -23.45 7.74
C ALA A 853 9.70 -22.59 6.57
N LEU A 854 10.52 -21.65 6.10
CA LEU A 854 10.21 -20.73 5.01
C LEU A 854 11.34 -20.71 3.98
N GLY A 855 11.07 -21.19 2.77
CA GLY A 855 11.99 -21.03 1.65
C GLY A 855 12.18 -19.57 1.22
N ALA A 856 13.05 -19.36 0.23
CA ALA A 856 13.35 -18.04 -0.35
C ALA A 856 12.08 -17.22 -0.68
N TYR A 857 11.99 -16.01 -0.14
CA TYR A 857 10.84 -15.09 -0.26
C TYR A 857 9.46 -15.71 0.04
N LYS A 858 9.39 -16.80 0.81
CA LYS A 858 8.11 -17.46 1.17
C LYS A 858 7.52 -16.91 2.45
N TYR A 859 6.19 -16.97 2.50
CA TYR A 859 5.36 -16.57 3.62
C TYR A 859 4.25 -17.58 3.90
N VAL A 860 3.69 -17.47 5.10
CA VAL A 860 2.47 -18.14 5.57
C VAL A 860 1.58 -17.11 6.26
N VAL A 861 0.27 -17.22 6.08
CA VAL A 861 -0.74 -16.40 6.76
C VAL A 861 -1.72 -17.35 7.41
N TYR A 862 -1.47 -17.75 8.65
CA TYR A 862 -2.34 -18.65 9.40
C TYR A 862 -3.50 -17.85 10.01
N LEU A 863 -4.73 -18.28 9.72
CA LEU A 863 -5.99 -17.71 10.18
C LEU A 863 -6.90 -18.80 10.75
N ASP A 864 -8.09 -18.40 11.19
CA ASP A 864 -9.22 -19.29 11.53
C ASP A 864 -8.87 -20.31 12.65
N PHE A 865 -7.97 -19.91 13.56
CA PHE A 865 -7.56 -20.68 14.75
C PHE A 865 -8.76 -21.09 15.61
N ARG A 866 -8.87 -22.39 15.90
CA ARG A 866 -9.89 -22.98 16.78
C ARG A 866 -9.30 -24.11 17.63
N GLN A 867 -9.63 -24.13 18.91
CA GLN A 867 -9.37 -25.27 19.78
C GLN A 867 -10.49 -26.32 19.62
N VAL A 868 -10.12 -27.59 19.52
CA VAL A 868 -11.04 -28.73 19.53
C VAL A 868 -10.57 -29.75 20.57
N GLN A 869 -11.50 -30.22 21.41
CA GLN A 869 -11.22 -31.33 22.33
C GLN A 869 -11.25 -32.66 21.57
N ASP A 870 -10.36 -33.59 21.92
CA ASP A 870 -10.34 -34.89 21.27
C ASP A 870 -11.58 -35.73 21.63
N THR A 871 -12.00 -36.53 20.66
CA THR A 871 -13.11 -37.48 20.76
C THR A 871 -12.75 -38.68 21.65
N PRO A 872 -13.75 -39.42 22.20
CA PRO A 872 -13.49 -40.61 23.01
C PRO A 872 -12.69 -41.71 22.31
N ASP A 873 -12.75 -41.80 20.97
CA ASP A 873 -11.93 -42.72 20.19
C ASP A 873 -10.53 -42.17 19.85
N ARG A 874 -10.21 -40.94 20.27
CA ARG A 874 -8.94 -40.21 20.00
C ARG A 874 -8.66 -39.94 18.51
N ALA A 875 -9.70 -39.56 17.76
CA ALA A 875 -9.61 -39.30 16.32
C ALA A 875 -8.69 -38.13 15.96
N TYR A 876 -8.63 -37.07 16.77
CA TYR A 876 -7.76 -35.93 16.47
C TYR A 876 -6.28 -36.23 16.79
N ALA A 877 -5.99 -36.97 17.87
CA ALA A 877 -4.64 -37.47 18.13
C ALA A 877 -4.13 -38.38 17.01
N ARG A 878 -4.90 -39.41 16.61
CA ARG A 878 -4.51 -40.29 15.49
C ARG A 878 -4.23 -39.52 14.20
N LEU A 879 -5.04 -38.50 13.90
CA LEU A 879 -4.88 -37.71 12.69
C LEU A 879 -3.64 -36.80 12.77
N HIS A 880 -3.44 -36.13 13.91
CA HIS A 880 -2.24 -35.33 14.18
C HIS A 880 -0.97 -36.14 13.95
N ASP A 881 -0.90 -37.33 14.54
CA ASP A 881 0.26 -38.20 14.47
C ASP A 881 0.47 -38.72 13.03
N ARG A 882 -0.60 -39.13 12.33
CA ARG A 882 -0.55 -39.56 10.91
C ARG A 882 -0.09 -38.44 9.96
N LEU A 883 -0.42 -37.19 10.26
CA LEU A 883 -0.03 -36.05 9.43
C LEU A 883 1.43 -35.63 9.65
N HIS A 884 2.02 -35.89 10.82
CA HIS A 884 3.37 -35.42 11.19
C HIS A 884 3.57 -33.94 10.84
N GLY A 885 2.65 -33.10 11.28
CA GLY A 885 2.67 -31.64 11.08
C GLY A 885 2.22 -31.13 9.70
N ARG A 886 2.08 -32.01 8.69
CA ARG A 886 1.63 -31.63 7.32
C ARG A 886 0.20 -31.08 7.32
N GLY A 887 -0.06 -30.11 6.43
CA GLY A 887 -1.40 -29.58 6.18
C GLY A 887 -2.21 -30.42 5.18
N VAL A 888 -3.54 -30.29 5.24
CA VAL A 888 -4.52 -30.95 4.36
C VAL A 888 -5.63 -29.97 3.96
N SER A 889 -6.34 -30.24 2.87
CA SER A 889 -7.44 -29.36 2.41
C SER A 889 -8.60 -29.23 3.41
N SER A 890 -8.82 -30.24 4.25
CA SER A 890 -9.64 -30.11 5.46
C SER A 890 -9.29 -31.19 6.50
N ILE A 891 -9.16 -30.78 7.76
CA ILE A 891 -8.96 -31.69 8.90
C ILE A 891 -10.19 -32.59 9.08
N GLU A 892 -11.40 -32.07 8.92
CA GLU A 892 -12.63 -32.87 8.97
C GLU A 892 -12.76 -33.85 7.80
N GLY A 893 -12.25 -33.49 6.62
CA GLY A 893 -12.15 -34.39 5.48
C GLY A 893 -11.23 -35.58 5.78
N ALA A 894 -9.99 -35.29 6.20
CA ALA A 894 -8.98 -36.30 6.52
C ALA A 894 -9.37 -37.17 7.74
N ARG A 895 -10.07 -36.60 8.74
CA ARG A 895 -10.58 -37.36 9.90
C ARG A 895 -11.65 -38.38 9.49
N ARG A 896 -12.52 -38.02 8.53
CA ARG A 896 -13.51 -38.94 7.96
C ARG A 896 -12.84 -40.04 7.13
N GLU A 897 -11.92 -39.67 6.24
CA GLU A 897 -11.18 -40.63 5.42
C GLU A 897 -10.41 -41.64 6.28
N MET A 898 -9.69 -41.18 7.31
CA MET A 898 -8.97 -42.05 8.24
C MET A 898 -9.89 -43.03 8.97
N ASN A 899 -11.06 -42.59 9.43
CA ASN A 899 -12.02 -43.49 10.09
C ASN A 899 -12.71 -44.44 9.09
N LEU A 900 -12.87 -44.04 7.82
CA LEU A 900 -13.40 -44.86 6.73
C LEU A 900 -12.36 -45.84 6.12
N GLU A 901 -11.07 -45.70 6.45
CA GLU A 901 -9.96 -46.45 5.81
C GLU A 901 -10.17 -47.98 5.75
N PRO A 902 -10.68 -48.69 6.79
CA PRO A 902 -10.96 -50.13 6.70
C PRO A 902 -12.04 -50.46 5.65
N LEU A 903 -13.07 -49.62 5.55
CA LEU A 903 -14.17 -49.75 4.59
C LEU A 903 -13.70 -49.41 3.17
N HIS A 904 -12.92 -48.35 3.01
CA HIS A 904 -12.30 -47.96 1.74
C HIS A 904 -11.34 -49.02 1.21
N LYS A 905 -10.51 -49.62 2.08
CA LYS A 905 -9.63 -50.73 1.71
C LYS A 905 -10.43 -51.92 1.20
N ALA A 906 -11.42 -52.39 1.97
CA ALA A 906 -12.25 -53.53 1.57
C ALA A 906 -13.05 -53.24 0.27
N PHE A 907 -13.50 -52.00 0.06
CA PHE A 907 -14.15 -51.57 -1.18
C PHE A 907 -13.18 -51.57 -2.37
N ARG A 908 -11.96 -51.01 -2.22
CA ARG A 908 -10.93 -51.03 -3.28
C ARG A 908 -10.54 -52.46 -3.66
N GLU A 909 -10.34 -53.35 -2.68
CA GLU A 909 -10.03 -54.77 -2.93
C GLU A 909 -11.18 -55.49 -3.66
N LEU A 910 -12.43 -55.23 -3.28
CA LEU A 910 -13.61 -55.77 -3.95
C LEU A 910 -13.78 -55.24 -5.38
N VAL A 911 -13.66 -53.92 -5.59
CA VAL A 911 -13.79 -53.29 -6.92
C VAL A 911 -12.67 -53.73 -7.85
N LYS A 912 -11.44 -53.91 -7.34
CA LYS A 912 -10.32 -54.48 -8.09
C LYS A 912 -10.64 -55.90 -8.58
N GLU A 913 -11.07 -56.80 -7.70
CA GLU A 913 -11.45 -58.17 -8.05
C GLU A 913 -12.56 -58.19 -9.12
N ILE A 914 -13.57 -57.33 -8.99
CA ILE A 914 -14.64 -57.17 -9.98
C ILE A 914 -14.09 -56.70 -11.33
N ARG A 915 -13.13 -55.76 -11.35
CA ARG A 915 -12.50 -55.27 -12.58
C ARG A 915 -11.66 -56.35 -13.27
N GLU A 916 -10.84 -57.09 -12.51
CA GLU A 916 -10.01 -58.18 -13.04
C GLU A 916 -10.89 -59.30 -13.64
N ILE A 917 -11.97 -59.69 -12.96
CA ILE A 917 -12.98 -60.63 -13.48
C ILE A 917 -13.69 -60.06 -14.74
N GLY A 918 -13.93 -58.75 -14.79
CA GLY A 918 -14.50 -58.08 -15.96
C GLY A 918 -13.56 -58.09 -17.17
N GLN A 919 -12.29 -57.75 -16.96
CA GLN A 919 -11.24 -57.74 -17.98
C GLN A 919 -10.98 -59.13 -18.54
N GLU A 920 -10.84 -60.15 -17.67
CA GLU A 920 -10.73 -61.54 -18.12
C GLU A 920 -11.95 -61.98 -18.95
N ARG A 921 -13.17 -61.60 -18.56
CA ARG A 921 -14.39 -61.93 -19.32
C ARG A 921 -14.43 -61.23 -20.68
N ALA A 922 -13.94 -60.00 -20.78
CA ALA A 922 -13.82 -59.28 -22.05
C ALA A 922 -12.80 -59.94 -22.98
N GLU A 923 -11.60 -60.26 -22.48
CA GLU A 923 -10.59 -61.01 -23.24
C GLU A 923 -11.11 -62.38 -23.70
N ARG A 924 -11.77 -63.13 -22.81
CA ARG A 924 -12.36 -64.44 -23.13
C ARG A 924 -13.41 -64.30 -24.24
N ALA A 925 -14.21 -63.24 -24.26
CA ALA A 925 -15.19 -62.98 -25.32
C ALA A 925 -14.52 -62.63 -26.67
N GLU A 926 -13.49 -61.77 -26.66
CA GLU A 926 -12.75 -61.41 -27.89
C GLU A 926 -11.99 -62.63 -28.46
N LYS A 927 -11.35 -63.43 -27.60
CA LYS A 927 -10.70 -64.69 -27.97
C LYS A 927 -11.72 -65.70 -28.51
N ALA A 928 -12.93 -65.77 -27.95
CA ALA A 928 -14.01 -66.60 -28.47
C ALA A 928 -14.55 -66.12 -29.83
N GLU A 929 -14.70 -64.82 -30.07
CA GLU A 929 -15.12 -64.29 -31.38
C GLU A 929 -14.05 -64.53 -32.46
N LYS A 930 -12.77 -64.37 -32.10
CA LYS A 930 -11.63 -64.75 -32.96
C LYS A 930 -11.61 -66.25 -33.25
N ALA A 931 -11.93 -67.09 -32.26
CA ALA A 931 -12.05 -68.53 -32.43
C ALA A 931 -13.23 -68.92 -33.34
N GLU A 932 -14.44 -68.36 -33.18
CA GLU A 932 -15.60 -68.63 -34.06
C GLU A 932 -15.30 -68.21 -35.52
N LYS A 933 -14.55 -67.12 -35.71
CA LYS A 933 -14.07 -66.69 -37.03
C LYS A 933 -13.03 -67.65 -37.63
N ALA A 934 -12.18 -68.27 -36.82
CA ALA A 934 -11.20 -69.26 -37.26
C ALA A 934 -11.82 -70.66 -37.50
N GLU A 935 -12.78 -71.09 -36.67
CA GLU A 935 -13.52 -72.35 -36.82
C GLU A 935 -14.36 -72.37 -38.10
N ARG A 936 -14.78 -71.20 -38.59
CA ARG A 936 -15.39 -71.05 -39.93
C ARG A 936 -14.42 -71.25 -41.10
N ALA A 937 -13.11 -71.30 -40.88
CA ALA A 937 -12.11 -71.42 -41.94
C ALA A 937 -11.54 -72.84 -42.13
N GLU A 938 -11.55 -73.71 -41.12
CA GLU A 938 -10.95 -75.06 -41.23
C GLU A 938 -11.69 -76.14 -40.42
N ARG A 939 -11.76 -77.37 -40.95
CA ARG A 939 -12.32 -78.55 -40.27
C ARG A 939 -11.22 -79.57 -39.95
N ALA A 940 -11.11 -80.00 -38.69
CA ALA A 940 -11.20 -81.42 -38.26
C ALA A 940 -10.65 -81.66 -36.84
N GLU A 941 -11.34 -82.53 -36.08
CA GLU A 941 -10.97 -83.37 -34.91
C GLU A 941 -9.91 -82.96 -33.88
N LYS A 942 -8.79 -82.30 -34.20
CA LYS A 942 -7.84 -81.80 -33.18
C LYS A 942 -8.46 -80.78 -32.23
N ALA A 943 -9.51 -80.07 -32.69
CA ALA A 943 -10.24 -79.09 -31.90
C ALA A 943 -10.84 -79.68 -30.61
N GLU A 944 -11.59 -80.80 -30.65
CA GLU A 944 -12.38 -81.25 -29.48
C GLU A 944 -11.52 -81.61 -28.26
N ARG A 945 -10.31 -82.15 -28.46
CA ARG A 945 -9.39 -82.47 -27.35
C ARG A 945 -8.76 -81.22 -26.74
N ALA A 946 -8.34 -80.26 -27.57
CA ALA A 946 -7.87 -78.97 -27.09
C ALA A 946 -9.00 -78.21 -26.37
N GLU A 947 -10.19 -78.19 -26.97
CA GLU A 947 -11.37 -77.55 -26.41
C GLU A 947 -11.80 -78.19 -25.08
N ARG A 948 -11.72 -79.52 -24.90
CA ARG A 948 -12.00 -80.15 -23.59
C ARG A 948 -10.99 -79.74 -22.51
N ALA A 949 -9.70 -79.70 -22.84
CA ALA A 949 -8.67 -79.26 -21.90
C ALA A 949 -8.86 -77.78 -21.53
N GLU A 950 -9.08 -76.93 -22.54
CA GLU A 950 -9.32 -75.49 -22.34
C GLU A 950 -10.65 -75.23 -21.61
N ARG A 951 -11.72 -76.00 -21.87
CA ARG A 951 -12.99 -75.91 -21.12
C ARG A 951 -12.82 -76.30 -19.65
N ALA A 952 -11.96 -77.28 -19.33
CA ALA A 952 -11.63 -77.63 -17.95
C ALA A 952 -10.86 -76.50 -17.26
N GLU A 953 -9.79 -75.98 -17.89
CA GLU A 953 -9.00 -74.86 -17.37
C GLU A 953 -9.84 -73.57 -17.23
N ARG A 954 -10.72 -73.28 -18.20
CA ARG A 954 -11.69 -72.16 -18.16
C ARG A 954 -12.67 -72.31 -17.00
N ALA A 955 -13.08 -73.53 -16.64
CA ALA A 955 -13.97 -73.82 -15.52
C ALA A 955 -13.25 -73.64 -14.18
N GLU A 956 -12.07 -74.26 -14.00
CA GLU A 956 -11.24 -74.12 -12.79
C GLU A 956 -10.89 -72.66 -12.51
N LYS A 957 -10.46 -71.90 -13.54
CA LYS A 957 -10.21 -70.45 -13.42
C LYS A 957 -11.46 -69.64 -13.12
N ALA A 958 -12.64 -70.04 -13.62
CA ALA A 958 -13.90 -69.36 -13.30
C ALA A 958 -14.36 -69.64 -11.86
N GLU A 959 -14.21 -70.88 -11.38
CA GLU A 959 -14.52 -71.28 -10.01
C GLU A 959 -13.61 -70.58 -9.00
N ARG A 960 -12.30 -70.54 -9.27
CA ARG A 960 -11.32 -69.81 -8.46
C ARG A 960 -11.62 -68.30 -8.40
N ALA A 961 -12.02 -67.69 -9.52
CA ALA A 961 -12.42 -66.29 -9.58
C ALA A 961 -13.75 -66.02 -8.84
N GLU A 962 -14.72 -66.94 -8.89
CA GLU A 962 -15.98 -66.79 -8.15
C GLU A 962 -15.79 -66.98 -6.63
N ALA A 963 -14.93 -67.92 -6.21
CA ALA A 963 -14.51 -68.05 -4.83
C ALA A 963 -13.78 -66.78 -4.33
N GLY A 964 -12.85 -66.26 -5.14
CA GLY A 964 -12.13 -65.02 -4.88
C GLY A 964 -13.05 -63.81 -4.70
N LEU A 965 -14.02 -63.62 -5.61
CA LEU A 965 -15.04 -62.59 -5.49
C LEU A 965 -15.86 -62.70 -4.19
N LYS A 966 -16.28 -63.91 -3.83
CA LYS A 966 -17.08 -64.14 -2.60
C LYS A 966 -16.29 -63.78 -1.34
N GLU A 967 -14.99 -64.07 -1.30
CA GLU A 967 -14.12 -63.71 -0.17
C GLU A 967 -14.00 -62.19 0.02
N ARG A 968 -13.70 -61.43 -1.05
CA ARG A 968 -13.62 -59.95 -0.96
C ARG A 968 -14.99 -59.33 -0.69
N ALA A 969 -16.07 -59.90 -1.22
CA ALA A 969 -17.43 -59.43 -0.95
C ALA A 969 -17.82 -59.64 0.52
N ALA A 970 -17.46 -60.79 1.12
CA ALA A 970 -17.63 -61.03 2.55
C ALA A 970 -16.75 -60.10 3.40
N ALA A 971 -15.50 -59.81 2.98
CA ALA A 971 -14.64 -58.85 3.66
C ALA A 971 -15.23 -57.42 3.66
N PHE A 972 -15.80 -56.97 2.54
CA PHE A 972 -16.53 -55.71 2.49
C PHE A 972 -17.79 -55.72 3.35
N ALA A 973 -18.57 -56.82 3.35
CA ALA A 973 -19.72 -56.97 4.23
C ALA A 973 -19.36 -56.89 5.73
N ARG A 974 -18.23 -57.48 6.15
CA ARG A 974 -17.69 -57.33 7.51
C ARG A 974 -17.35 -55.88 7.83
N ALA A 975 -16.70 -55.17 6.90
CA ALA A 975 -16.38 -53.75 7.09
C ALA A 975 -17.66 -52.88 7.22
N VAL A 976 -18.69 -53.12 6.40
CA VAL A 976 -19.98 -52.41 6.50
C VAL A 976 -20.71 -52.74 7.80
N ASN A 977 -20.77 -54.01 8.20
CA ASN A 977 -21.39 -54.43 9.47
C ASN A 977 -20.70 -53.78 10.69
N ALA A 978 -19.37 -53.74 10.70
CA ALA A 978 -18.60 -53.11 11.77
C ALA A 978 -18.70 -51.57 11.78
N TRP A 979 -18.88 -50.94 10.61
CA TRP A 979 -18.96 -49.48 10.47
C TRP A 979 -20.37 -48.91 10.74
N ASN A 980 -21.42 -49.62 10.32
CA ASN A 980 -22.81 -49.14 10.31
C ASN A 980 -23.71 -49.89 11.31
N GLU A 981 -23.12 -50.64 12.25
CA GLU A 981 -23.79 -51.49 13.24
C GLU A 981 -24.85 -52.47 12.66
N THR A 982 -24.69 -52.86 11.39
CA THR A 982 -25.61 -53.80 10.74
C THR A 982 -25.22 -55.25 11.02
N ASN A 983 -26.22 -56.13 11.04
CA ASN A 983 -26.04 -57.58 11.19
C ASN A 983 -26.55 -58.32 9.93
N VAL A 984 -25.90 -58.06 8.80
CA VAL A 984 -26.17 -58.71 7.52
C VAL A 984 -25.28 -59.94 7.35
N ASP A 985 -25.86 -61.06 6.91
CA ASP A 985 -25.08 -62.24 6.52
C ASP A 985 -24.15 -61.91 5.33
N GLU A 986 -22.85 -62.05 5.58
CA GLU A 986 -21.77 -61.82 4.62
C GLU A 986 -21.94 -62.66 3.35
N ASN A 987 -22.42 -63.89 3.51
CA ASN A 987 -22.65 -64.83 2.40
C ASN A 987 -23.84 -64.38 1.55
N ALA A 988 -24.89 -63.83 2.16
CA ALA A 988 -26.04 -63.29 1.45
C ALA A 988 -25.66 -62.06 0.60
N PHE A 989 -24.78 -61.18 1.09
CA PHE A 989 -24.23 -60.10 0.28
C PHE A 989 -23.34 -60.63 -0.87
N ALA A 990 -22.43 -61.56 -0.58
CA ALA A 990 -21.53 -62.16 -1.57
C ALA A 990 -22.30 -62.90 -2.70
N GLN A 991 -23.36 -63.64 -2.34
CA GLN A 991 -24.26 -64.27 -3.30
C GLN A 991 -25.01 -63.22 -4.12
N ALA A 992 -25.63 -62.23 -3.48
CA ALA A 992 -26.40 -61.20 -4.19
C ALA A 992 -25.54 -60.39 -5.16
N LEU A 993 -24.27 -60.12 -4.82
CA LEU A 993 -23.30 -59.47 -5.71
C LEU A 993 -22.90 -60.38 -6.89
N THR A 994 -22.71 -61.67 -6.64
CA THR A 994 -22.46 -62.66 -7.70
C THR A 994 -23.64 -62.72 -8.67
N GLU A 995 -24.87 -62.80 -8.16
CA GLU A 995 -26.11 -62.73 -8.97
C GLU A 995 -26.25 -61.40 -9.72
N ALA A 996 -25.90 -60.26 -9.10
CA ALA A 996 -25.92 -58.97 -9.77
C ALA A 996 -24.92 -58.91 -10.95
N LEU A 997 -23.69 -59.36 -10.75
CA LEU A 997 -22.67 -59.39 -11.81
C LEU A 997 -23.00 -60.42 -12.91
N GLN A 998 -23.68 -61.52 -12.59
CA GLN A 998 -24.27 -62.42 -13.59
C GLN A 998 -25.39 -61.74 -14.40
N ASN A 999 -26.20 -60.86 -13.79
CA ASN A 999 -27.20 -60.07 -14.51
C ASN A 999 -26.56 -58.99 -15.40
N VAL A 1000 -25.45 -58.34 -14.97
CA VAL A 1000 -24.67 -57.44 -15.84
C VAL A 1000 -24.09 -58.19 -17.05
N ALA A 1001 -23.51 -59.37 -16.83
CA ALA A 1001 -23.02 -60.22 -17.91
C ALA A 1001 -24.15 -60.63 -18.88
N GLN A 1002 -25.36 -60.92 -18.37
CA GLN A 1002 -26.54 -61.15 -19.22
C GLN A 1002 -26.93 -59.90 -20.03
N VAL A 1003 -26.92 -58.68 -19.46
CA VAL A 1003 -27.18 -57.43 -20.22
C VAL A 1003 -26.19 -57.29 -21.37
N ASN A 1004 -24.90 -57.49 -21.11
CA ASN A 1004 -23.85 -57.37 -22.13
C ASN A 1004 -24.00 -58.44 -23.24
N ALA A 1005 -24.55 -59.62 -22.92
CA ALA A 1005 -24.83 -60.71 -23.86
C ALA A 1005 -26.24 -60.65 -24.53
N LEU A 1006 -27.12 -59.72 -24.15
CA LEU A 1006 -28.47 -59.59 -24.72
C LEU A 1006 -28.52 -59.52 -26.27
N PRO A 1007 -27.56 -58.88 -26.98
CA PRO A 1007 -27.60 -58.82 -28.44
C PRO A 1007 -27.49 -60.18 -29.14
N THR A 1008 -26.73 -61.12 -28.57
CA THR A 1008 -26.49 -62.45 -29.14
C THR A 1008 -27.38 -63.55 -28.54
N ALA A 1009 -28.00 -63.31 -27.38
CA ALA A 1009 -28.82 -64.28 -26.67
C ALA A 1009 -30.08 -64.77 -27.42
N PHE A 1010 -30.59 -64.01 -28.41
CA PHE A 1010 -31.81 -64.33 -29.14
C PHE A 1010 -31.54 -64.77 -30.58
N LYS A 1011 -31.63 -66.08 -30.86
CA LYS A 1011 -31.40 -66.63 -32.21
C LYS A 1011 -32.40 -66.13 -33.28
N ARG A 1012 -33.66 -65.81 -32.91
CA ARG A 1012 -34.70 -65.22 -33.78
C ARG A 1012 -35.72 -64.38 -32.98
N PRO A 1013 -35.41 -63.13 -32.58
CA PRO A 1013 -36.35 -62.27 -31.86
C PRO A 1013 -37.46 -61.72 -32.76
N ALA A 1014 -38.64 -61.46 -32.19
CA ALA A 1014 -39.73 -60.78 -32.90
C ALA A 1014 -39.37 -59.32 -33.25
N LYS A 1015 -39.89 -58.78 -34.36
CA LYS A 1015 -39.47 -57.46 -34.92
C LYS A 1015 -39.38 -56.33 -33.88
N LYS A 1016 -40.38 -56.16 -33.01
CA LYS A 1016 -40.36 -55.13 -31.93
C LYS A 1016 -39.24 -55.37 -30.91
N LEU A 1017 -39.02 -56.63 -30.51
CA LEU A 1017 -37.96 -56.99 -29.57
C LEU A 1017 -36.57 -56.79 -30.21
N ARG A 1018 -36.42 -57.10 -31.51
CA ARG A 1018 -35.17 -56.89 -32.23
C ARG A 1018 -34.76 -55.41 -32.21
N VAL A 1019 -35.67 -54.50 -32.55
CA VAL A 1019 -35.44 -53.04 -32.50
C VAL A 1019 -35.13 -52.56 -31.07
N ALA A 1020 -35.79 -53.15 -30.05
CA ALA A 1020 -35.50 -52.85 -28.66
C ALA A 1020 -34.06 -53.25 -28.25
N LEU A 1021 -33.59 -54.41 -28.71
CA LEU A 1021 -32.24 -54.93 -28.45
C LEU A 1021 -31.16 -54.23 -29.27
N GLU A 1022 -31.40 -53.97 -30.57
CA GLU A 1022 -30.53 -53.16 -31.45
C GLU A 1022 -30.29 -51.77 -30.84
N GLY A 1023 -31.37 -51.14 -30.34
CA GLY A 1023 -31.28 -49.85 -29.64
C GLY A 1023 -30.57 -49.91 -28.27
N LEU A 1024 -30.61 -51.04 -27.57
CA LEU A 1024 -29.84 -51.21 -26.33
C LEU A 1024 -28.35 -51.43 -26.63
N GLN A 1025 -28.03 -52.25 -27.64
CA GLN A 1025 -26.66 -52.53 -28.07
C GLN A 1025 -25.90 -51.25 -28.47
N SER A 1026 -26.54 -50.35 -29.21
CA SER A 1026 -25.97 -49.04 -29.60
C SER A 1026 -25.67 -48.08 -28.43
N ARG A 1027 -25.95 -48.48 -27.18
CA ARG A 1027 -25.75 -47.69 -25.95
C ARG A 1027 -24.86 -48.40 -24.92
N LEU A 1028 -24.32 -49.57 -25.26
CA LEU A 1028 -23.42 -50.35 -24.41
C LEU A 1028 -21.97 -50.20 -24.89
N ASP A 1029 -21.46 -48.96 -24.87
CA ASP A 1029 -20.01 -48.70 -24.93
C ASP A 1029 -19.29 -49.27 -23.67
N GLN A 1030 -17.97 -49.34 -23.70
CA GLN A 1030 -17.21 -50.00 -22.62
C GLN A 1030 -17.41 -49.27 -21.28
N THR A 1031 -17.21 -47.96 -21.26
CA THR A 1031 -17.37 -47.08 -20.09
C THR A 1031 -18.76 -47.18 -19.46
N THR A 1032 -19.80 -47.43 -20.27
CA THR A 1032 -21.19 -47.64 -19.82
C THR A 1032 -21.43 -49.04 -19.24
N ARG A 1033 -20.68 -50.07 -19.67
CA ARG A 1033 -20.67 -51.40 -19.04
C ARG A 1033 -19.98 -51.35 -17.68
N ASP A 1034 -18.88 -50.62 -17.58
CA ASP A 1034 -18.14 -50.45 -16.33
C ASP A 1034 -18.97 -49.61 -15.34
N GLY A 1035 -19.63 -48.55 -15.83
CA GLY A 1035 -20.66 -47.81 -15.08
C GLY A 1035 -21.82 -48.70 -14.62
N LEU A 1036 -22.36 -49.58 -15.48
CA LEU A 1036 -23.40 -50.54 -15.11
C LEU A 1036 -22.90 -51.54 -14.05
N THR A 1037 -21.63 -51.93 -14.11
CA THR A 1037 -20.99 -52.80 -13.11
C THR A 1037 -20.90 -52.10 -11.75
N ALA A 1038 -20.48 -50.83 -11.72
CA ALA A 1038 -20.49 -50.01 -10.51
C ALA A 1038 -21.93 -49.76 -9.98
N PHE A 1039 -22.90 -49.53 -10.86
CA PHE A 1039 -24.32 -49.45 -10.47
C PHE A 1039 -24.80 -50.75 -9.82
N ALA A 1040 -24.46 -51.91 -10.40
CA ALA A 1040 -24.86 -53.21 -9.88
C ALA A 1040 -24.28 -53.47 -8.49
N LEU A 1041 -23.00 -53.14 -8.26
CA LEU A 1041 -22.35 -53.19 -6.95
C LEU A 1041 -23.05 -52.27 -5.93
N ALA A 1042 -23.24 -50.99 -6.26
CA ALA A 1042 -23.95 -50.09 -5.36
C ALA A 1042 -25.38 -50.60 -5.08
N ARG A 1043 -26.08 -51.11 -6.09
CA ARG A 1043 -27.45 -51.64 -5.95
C ARG A 1043 -27.54 -52.95 -5.14
N THR A 1044 -26.44 -53.65 -4.82
CA THR A 1044 -26.49 -54.74 -3.82
C THR A 1044 -26.30 -54.26 -2.38
N MET A 1045 -25.77 -53.05 -2.17
CA MET A 1045 -25.67 -52.44 -0.83
C MET A 1045 -27.04 -52.15 -0.20
N GLU A 1046 -28.13 -52.19 -0.97
CA GLU A 1046 -29.51 -52.15 -0.45
C GLU A 1046 -29.78 -53.21 0.63
N ILE A 1047 -29.01 -54.30 0.66
CA ILE A 1047 -29.16 -55.36 1.67
C ILE A 1047 -28.85 -54.85 3.09
N PHE A 1048 -27.92 -53.88 3.22
CA PHE A 1048 -27.58 -53.23 4.50
C PHE A 1048 -28.59 -52.14 4.91
N ALA A 1049 -29.38 -51.61 3.97
CA ALA A 1049 -30.33 -50.53 4.25
C ALA A 1049 -31.58 -51.06 4.98
N PRO A 1050 -32.03 -50.45 6.10
CA PRO A 1050 -33.16 -50.97 6.89
C PRO A 1050 -34.46 -51.16 6.10
N GLU A 1051 -34.78 -50.21 5.20
CA GLU A 1051 -35.95 -50.30 4.31
C GLU A 1051 -35.66 -50.98 2.96
N LYS A 1052 -34.40 -51.37 2.70
CA LYS A 1052 -33.90 -51.85 1.40
C LYS A 1052 -34.21 -50.89 0.24
N ASN A 1053 -34.10 -49.59 0.52
CA ASN A 1053 -34.30 -48.52 -0.44
C ASN A 1053 -32.94 -48.02 -1.01
N GLY A 1054 -32.93 -47.63 -2.28
CA GLY A 1054 -31.73 -47.15 -2.96
C GLY A 1054 -31.36 -45.69 -2.64
N THR A 1055 -32.28 -44.92 -2.04
CA THR A 1055 -32.00 -43.55 -1.60
C THR A 1055 -30.94 -43.53 -0.50
N GLN A 1056 -31.06 -44.41 0.51
CA GLN A 1056 -30.07 -44.54 1.57
C GLN A 1056 -28.69 -44.92 1.03
N VAL A 1057 -28.63 -45.79 0.02
CA VAL A 1057 -27.38 -46.15 -0.66
C VAL A 1057 -26.78 -44.96 -1.40
N ALA A 1058 -27.61 -44.14 -2.07
CA ALA A 1058 -27.14 -42.92 -2.72
C ALA A 1058 -26.54 -41.93 -1.71
N THR A 1059 -27.13 -41.80 -0.51
CA THR A 1059 -26.56 -41.04 0.60
C THR A 1059 -25.21 -41.63 1.06
N TRP A 1060 -25.12 -42.95 1.22
CA TRP A 1060 -23.87 -43.63 1.61
C TRP A 1060 -22.73 -43.50 0.60
N LEU A 1061 -23.03 -43.36 -0.71
CA LEU A 1061 -21.98 -43.06 -1.70
C LEU A 1061 -21.28 -41.72 -1.43
N ASP A 1062 -21.99 -40.77 -0.80
CA ASP A 1062 -21.45 -39.47 -0.41
C ASP A 1062 -20.87 -39.51 1.02
N GLU A 1063 -21.64 -40.02 2.00
CA GLU A 1063 -21.24 -40.10 3.43
C GLU A 1063 -20.01 -40.98 3.66
N TRP A 1064 -19.92 -42.13 2.98
CA TRP A 1064 -18.79 -43.04 3.06
C TRP A 1064 -17.77 -42.78 1.93
N GLN A 1065 -17.93 -41.68 1.17
CA GLN A 1065 -17.05 -41.22 0.08
C GLN A 1065 -16.83 -42.22 -1.09
N LEU A 1066 -17.61 -43.31 -1.14
CA LEU A 1066 -17.45 -44.37 -2.14
C LEU A 1066 -17.69 -43.89 -3.59
N GLY A 1067 -18.43 -42.80 -3.80
CA GLY A 1067 -18.58 -42.17 -5.11
C GLY A 1067 -17.23 -41.74 -5.73
N GLY A 1068 -16.29 -41.27 -4.91
CA GLY A 1068 -14.93 -40.93 -5.35
C GLY A 1068 -14.12 -42.16 -5.76
N LEU A 1069 -14.23 -43.26 -5.00
CA LEU A 1069 -13.58 -44.54 -5.30
C LEU A 1069 -14.16 -45.22 -6.55
N ILE A 1070 -15.46 -45.05 -6.82
CA ILE A 1070 -16.08 -45.46 -8.10
C ILE A 1070 -15.52 -44.62 -9.25
N GLY A 1071 -15.37 -43.30 -9.07
CA GLY A 1071 -14.73 -42.43 -10.07
C GLY A 1071 -13.27 -42.81 -10.35
N GLU A 1072 -12.51 -43.14 -9.30
CA GLU A 1072 -11.14 -43.69 -9.37
C GLU A 1072 -11.12 -44.97 -10.22
N ALA A 1073 -11.93 -45.97 -9.88
CA ALA A 1073 -12.00 -47.24 -10.59
C ALA A 1073 -12.48 -47.14 -12.06
N LEU A 1074 -13.32 -46.14 -12.39
CA LEU A 1074 -13.75 -45.87 -13.76
C LEU A 1074 -12.62 -45.22 -14.59
N ARG A 1075 -11.83 -44.31 -14.01
CA ARG A 1075 -10.64 -43.75 -14.69
C ARG A 1075 -9.58 -44.82 -14.94
N ASP A 1076 -9.35 -45.68 -13.97
CA ASP A 1076 -8.52 -46.89 -14.07
C ASP A 1076 -8.97 -47.87 -15.17
N ALA A 1077 -10.26 -47.88 -15.50
CA ALA A 1077 -10.84 -48.66 -16.60
C ALA A 1077 -10.77 -47.94 -17.97
N GLY A 1078 -10.21 -46.72 -18.02
CA GLY A 1078 -10.03 -45.94 -19.24
C GLY A 1078 -11.09 -44.87 -19.50
N ALA A 1079 -11.92 -44.50 -18.52
CA ALA A 1079 -12.80 -43.33 -18.63
C ALA A 1079 -12.03 -42.02 -18.41
N ASP A 1080 -12.37 -40.96 -19.13
CA ASP A 1080 -11.94 -39.61 -18.77
C ASP A 1080 -12.61 -39.14 -17.46
N GLU A 1081 -12.03 -38.12 -16.82
CA GLU A 1081 -12.51 -37.66 -15.52
C GLU A 1081 -13.94 -37.09 -15.56
N ALA A 1082 -14.29 -36.33 -16.58
CA ALA A 1082 -15.63 -35.75 -16.71
C ALA A 1082 -16.68 -36.85 -16.89
N ARG A 1083 -16.40 -37.86 -17.72
CA ARG A 1083 -17.25 -39.03 -17.93
C ARG A 1083 -17.36 -39.91 -16.70
N ALA A 1084 -16.29 -40.08 -15.92
CA ALA A 1084 -16.32 -40.80 -14.65
C ALA A 1084 -17.27 -40.13 -13.64
N TRP A 1085 -17.14 -38.81 -13.41
CA TRP A 1085 -18.04 -38.06 -12.54
C TRP A 1085 -19.48 -37.99 -13.06
N GLN A 1086 -19.66 -37.93 -14.38
CA GLN A 1086 -20.97 -38.02 -15.03
C GLN A 1086 -21.64 -39.37 -14.71
N ILE A 1087 -20.90 -40.48 -14.76
CA ILE A 1087 -21.41 -41.82 -14.41
C ILE A 1087 -21.71 -41.96 -12.92
N VAL A 1088 -20.86 -41.44 -12.01
CA VAL A 1088 -21.15 -41.43 -10.56
C VAL A 1088 -22.47 -40.68 -10.27
N SER A 1089 -22.70 -39.55 -10.95
CA SER A 1089 -23.95 -38.79 -10.86
C SER A 1089 -25.16 -39.58 -11.37
N LEU A 1090 -25.02 -40.26 -12.51
CA LEU A 1090 -26.05 -41.14 -13.09
C LEU A 1090 -26.37 -42.35 -12.20
N ILE A 1091 -25.37 -42.91 -11.51
CA ILE A 1091 -25.54 -43.98 -10.51
C ILE A 1091 -26.39 -43.47 -9.34
N ARG A 1092 -26.06 -42.32 -8.76
CA ARG A 1092 -26.83 -41.70 -7.65
C ARG A 1092 -28.31 -41.50 -8.04
N ILE A 1093 -28.58 -40.91 -9.21
CA ILE A 1093 -29.95 -40.70 -9.73
C ILE A 1093 -30.69 -42.04 -9.90
N ALA A 1094 -30.05 -43.06 -10.49
CA ALA A 1094 -30.68 -44.37 -10.71
C ALA A 1094 -30.84 -45.22 -9.43
N LEU A 1095 -30.12 -44.92 -8.35
CA LEU A 1095 -30.32 -45.53 -7.04
C LEU A 1095 -31.57 -44.96 -6.35
N GLN A 1096 -31.67 -43.63 -6.28
CA GLN A 1096 -32.84 -42.91 -5.77
C GLN A 1096 -34.11 -43.23 -6.59
N HIS A 1097 -33.97 -43.28 -7.92
CA HIS A 1097 -35.08 -43.38 -8.87
C HIS A 1097 -34.81 -44.49 -9.89
N PRO A 1098 -34.97 -45.78 -9.51
CA PRO A 1098 -34.62 -46.93 -10.35
C PRO A 1098 -35.38 -46.96 -11.68
N HIS A 1099 -36.69 -46.70 -11.65
CA HIS A 1099 -37.50 -46.63 -12.86
C HIS A 1099 -37.66 -45.17 -13.30
N LEU A 1100 -37.55 -44.93 -14.60
CA LEU A 1100 -37.82 -43.65 -15.23
C LEU A 1100 -39.26 -43.21 -14.94
N GLN A 1101 -39.40 -42.12 -14.17
CA GLN A 1101 -40.70 -41.59 -13.74
C GLN A 1101 -41.35 -40.75 -14.86
N ALA A 1102 -42.52 -40.16 -14.58
CA ALA A 1102 -43.11 -39.16 -15.47
C ALA A 1102 -42.17 -37.94 -15.58
N ALA A 1103 -42.05 -37.34 -16.78
CA ALA A 1103 -41.09 -36.25 -17.00
C ALA A 1103 -41.29 -35.07 -16.04
N GLU A 1104 -42.54 -34.80 -15.62
CA GLU A 1104 -42.88 -33.77 -14.64
C GLU A 1104 -42.12 -33.93 -13.30
N THR A 1105 -41.82 -35.16 -12.86
CA THR A 1105 -41.08 -35.39 -11.60
C THR A 1105 -39.57 -35.40 -11.78
N LEU A 1106 -39.05 -35.63 -13.00
CA LEU A 1106 -37.60 -35.59 -13.26
C LEU A 1106 -37.01 -34.19 -13.03
N PHE A 1107 -37.72 -33.13 -13.44
CA PHE A 1107 -37.26 -31.74 -13.23
C PHE A 1107 -37.53 -31.22 -11.81
N ALA A 1108 -38.35 -31.93 -11.02
CA ALA A 1108 -38.64 -31.59 -9.63
C ALA A 1108 -37.63 -32.18 -8.62
N GLN A 1109 -36.67 -32.99 -9.08
CA GLN A 1109 -35.67 -33.68 -8.26
C GLN A 1109 -34.33 -32.93 -8.32
N THR A 1110 -33.78 -32.55 -7.16
CA THR A 1110 -32.58 -31.70 -7.07
C THR A 1110 -31.37 -32.26 -7.82
N ASP A 1111 -31.06 -33.55 -7.66
CA ASP A 1111 -29.90 -34.17 -8.31
C ASP A 1111 -30.10 -34.35 -9.82
N THR A 1112 -31.31 -34.74 -10.25
CA THR A 1112 -31.68 -34.84 -11.67
C THR A 1112 -31.65 -33.46 -12.36
N ALA A 1113 -32.18 -32.41 -11.73
CA ALA A 1113 -32.18 -31.04 -12.25
C ALA A 1113 -30.76 -30.44 -12.34
N ARG A 1114 -29.89 -30.73 -11.36
CA ARG A 1114 -28.46 -30.39 -11.41
C ARG A 1114 -27.76 -31.10 -12.57
N PHE A 1115 -27.93 -32.41 -12.71
CA PHE A 1115 -27.32 -33.18 -13.81
C PHE A 1115 -27.76 -32.70 -15.20
N LEU A 1116 -29.02 -32.30 -15.32
CA LEU A 1116 -29.59 -31.70 -16.53
C LEU A 1116 -29.22 -30.22 -16.75
N ASN A 1117 -28.40 -29.62 -15.88
CA ASN A 1117 -28.01 -28.20 -15.90
C ASN A 1117 -29.22 -27.27 -16.13
N VAL A 1118 -30.29 -27.50 -15.35
CA VAL A 1118 -31.53 -26.73 -15.47
C VAL A 1118 -31.30 -25.28 -15.03
N ASN A 1119 -31.57 -24.33 -15.92
CA ASN A 1119 -31.35 -22.90 -15.68
C ASN A 1119 -32.54 -22.06 -16.16
N LYS A 1120 -32.76 -20.90 -15.55
CA LYS A 1120 -33.83 -19.96 -15.89
C LYS A 1120 -33.25 -18.72 -16.56
N PHE A 1121 -33.64 -18.46 -17.81
CA PHE A 1121 -33.18 -17.32 -18.59
C PHE A 1121 -34.35 -16.70 -19.38
N ASN A 1122 -34.51 -15.38 -19.29
CA ASN A 1122 -35.66 -14.62 -19.81
C ASN A 1122 -37.02 -15.26 -19.44
N ASP A 1123 -37.18 -15.53 -18.13
CA ASP A 1123 -38.28 -16.27 -17.50
C ASP A 1123 -38.54 -17.72 -17.96
N VAL A 1124 -37.92 -18.19 -19.04
CA VAL A 1124 -38.03 -19.58 -19.54
C VAL A 1124 -37.07 -20.51 -18.79
N VAL A 1125 -37.53 -21.73 -18.49
CA VAL A 1125 -36.72 -22.81 -17.90
C VAL A 1125 -36.17 -23.73 -18.99
N TRP A 1126 -34.84 -23.77 -19.09
CA TRP A 1126 -34.08 -24.54 -20.08
C TRP A 1126 -33.38 -25.74 -19.41
N PHE A 1127 -33.04 -26.75 -20.21
CA PHE A 1127 -32.23 -27.90 -19.78
C PHE A 1127 -31.18 -28.28 -20.83
N ASN A 1128 -30.06 -28.85 -20.41
CA ASN A 1128 -29.00 -29.26 -21.32
C ASN A 1128 -29.40 -30.51 -22.15
N LYS A 1129 -29.23 -30.40 -23.47
CA LYS A 1129 -29.54 -31.45 -24.45
C LYS A 1129 -28.80 -32.76 -24.18
N GLU A 1130 -27.48 -32.69 -24.10
CA GLU A 1130 -26.56 -33.83 -24.06
C GLU A 1130 -26.68 -34.58 -22.73
N SER A 1131 -26.84 -33.86 -21.61
CA SER A 1131 -27.23 -34.45 -20.32
C SER A 1131 -28.55 -35.22 -20.42
N PHE A 1132 -29.58 -34.67 -21.10
CA PHE A 1132 -30.88 -35.34 -21.21
C PHE A 1132 -30.81 -36.60 -22.09
N GLU A 1133 -30.14 -36.54 -23.24
CA GLU A 1133 -29.88 -37.72 -24.07
C GLU A 1133 -29.06 -38.79 -23.33
N THR A 1134 -28.07 -38.38 -22.56
CA THR A 1134 -27.23 -39.26 -21.72
C THR A 1134 -28.04 -39.92 -20.61
N LEU A 1135 -28.91 -39.17 -19.92
CA LEU A 1135 -29.82 -39.71 -18.90
C LEU A 1135 -30.78 -40.76 -19.50
N LEU A 1136 -31.33 -40.50 -20.70
CA LEU A 1136 -32.16 -41.46 -21.42
C LEU A 1136 -31.37 -42.64 -22.02
N ASN A 1137 -30.06 -42.52 -22.23
CA ASN A 1137 -29.20 -43.65 -22.59
C ASN A 1137 -28.96 -44.54 -21.36
N TRP A 1138 -28.66 -43.92 -20.20
CA TRP A 1138 -28.44 -44.61 -18.93
C TRP A 1138 -29.68 -45.38 -18.46
N TYR A 1139 -30.87 -44.78 -18.51
CA TYR A 1139 -32.13 -45.47 -18.18
C TYR A 1139 -32.50 -46.59 -19.17
N ALA A 1140 -31.92 -46.64 -20.38
CA ALA A 1140 -32.02 -47.82 -21.24
C ALA A 1140 -31.22 -48.99 -20.66
N VAL A 1141 -29.99 -48.73 -20.23
CA VAL A 1141 -29.04 -49.74 -19.72
C VAL A 1141 -29.43 -50.24 -18.33
N VAL A 1142 -29.67 -49.34 -17.37
CA VAL A 1142 -30.08 -49.71 -16.01
C VAL A 1142 -31.47 -50.36 -15.97
N GLY A 1143 -32.42 -49.88 -16.78
CA GLY A 1143 -33.73 -50.52 -16.89
C GLY A 1143 -33.65 -51.92 -17.51
N ALA A 1144 -32.70 -52.19 -18.41
CA ALA A 1144 -32.50 -53.52 -18.95
C ALA A 1144 -31.99 -54.52 -17.87
N PHE A 1145 -31.09 -54.07 -17.00
CA PHE A 1145 -30.63 -54.82 -15.83
C PHE A 1145 -31.78 -55.13 -14.83
N GLN A 1146 -32.64 -54.14 -14.54
CA GLN A 1146 -33.83 -54.33 -13.70
C GLN A 1146 -34.80 -55.37 -14.31
N ILE A 1147 -35.06 -55.31 -15.62
CA ILE A 1147 -35.92 -56.27 -16.31
C ILE A 1147 -35.43 -57.71 -16.16
N LEU A 1148 -34.12 -57.94 -16.15
CA LEU A 1148 -33.55 -59.28 -15.90
C LEU A 1148 -33.74 -59.72 -14.45
N ARG A 1149 -33.49 -58.84 -13.48
CA ARG A 1149 -33.69 -59.07 -12.03
C ARG A 1149 -35.16 -59.36 -11.67
N GLU A 1150 -36.12 -58.68 -12.31
CA GLU A 1150 -37.54 -58.72 -11.95
C GLU A 1150 -38.36 -59.74 -12.76
N ALA A 1151 -38.21 -59.78 -14.09
CA ALA A 1151 -39.09 -60.60 -14.93
C ALA A 1151 -38.62 -62.06 -15.00
N LYS A 1152 -39.23 -62.92 -14.20
CA LYS A 1152 -38.90 -64.36 -14.05
C LYS A 1152 -39.24 -65.26 -15.25
N SER A 1153 -39.73 -64.73 -16.38
CA SER A 1153 -40.01 -65.54 -17.59
C SER A 1153 -39.55 -64.86 -18.89
N PRO A 1154 -39.10 -65.61 -19.92
CA PRO A 1154 -38.66 -65.03 -21.19
C PRO A 1154 -39.73 -64.19 -21.90
N ARG A 1155 -41.01 -64.57 -21.78
CA ARG A 1155 -42.14 -63.83 -22.36
C ARG A 1155 -42.39 -62.50 -21.63
N ALA A 1156 -42.23 -62.47 -20.30
CA ALA A 1156 -42.31 -61.22 -19.53
C ALA A 1156 -41.12 -60.31 -19.82
N ARG A 1157 -39.88 -60.83 -19.83
CA ARG A 1157 -38.66 -60.08 -20.22
C ARG A 1157 -38.83 -59.45 -21.60
N SER A 1158 -39.25 -60.23 -22.59
CA SER A 1158 -39.49 -59.76 -23.97
C SER A 1158 -40.51 -58.62 -24.06
N ALA A 1159 -41.62 -58.71 -23.32
CA ALA A 1159 -42.64 -57.65 -23.29
C ALA A 1159 -42.14 -56.39 -22.57
N ALA A 1160 -41.36 -56.55 -21.49
CA ALA A 1160 -40.80 -55.45 -20.73
C ALA A 1160 -39.74 -54.66 -21.52
N PHE A 1161 -38.81 -55.32 -22.22
CA PHE A 1161 -37.83 -54.63 -23.09
C PHE A 1161 -38.50 -53.81 -24.19
N VAL A 1162 -39.55 -54.36 -24.84
CA VAL A 1162 -40.32 -53.62 -25.85
C VAL A 1162 -41.00 -52.40 -25.22
N LYS A 1163 -41.67 -52.55 -24.07
CA LYS A 1163 -42.32 -51.43 -23.36
C LYS A 1163 -41.33 -50.35 -22.91
N GLN A 1164 -40.17 -50.73 -22.40
CA GLN A 1164 -39.11 -49.81 -21.99
C GLN A 1164 -38.62 -48.99 -23.20
N HIS A 1165 -38.33 -49.66 -24.32
CA HIS A 1165 -37.90 -48.99 -25.54
C HIS A 1165 -38.99 -48.05 -26.08
N GLU A 1166 -40.25 -48.49 -26.17
CA GLU A 1166 -41.38 -47.64 -26.59
C GLU A 1166 -41.54 -46.40 -25.68
N THR A 1167 -41.34 -46.54 -24.38
CA THR A 1167 -41.39 -45.42 -23.41
C THR A 1167 -40.23 -44.43 -23.62
N LEU A 1168 -39.01 -44.92 -23.84
CA LEU A 1168 -37.82 -44.09 -24.09
C LEU A 1168 -37.90 -43.34 -25.43
N GLN A 1169 -38.49 -43.96 -26.47
CA GLN A 1169 -38.66 -43.29 -27.76
C GLN A 1169 -39.70 -42.17 -27.71
N ILE A 1170 -40.76 -42.31 -26.90
CA ILE A 1170 -41.73 -41.22 -26.64
C ILE A 1170 -41.02 -40.01 -26.03
N LEU A 1171 -40.11 -40.22 -25.07
CA LEU A 1171 -39.35 -39.13 -24.44
C LEU A 1171 -38.32 -38.49 -25.39
N ARG A 1172 -37.72 -39.25 -26.31
CA ARG A 1172 -36.81 -38.71 -27.35
C ARG A 1172 -37.57 -37.87 -28.37
N ALA A 1173 -38.71 -38.36 -28.87
CA ALA A 1173 -39.56 -37.59 -29.78
C ALA A 1173 -40.11 -36.30 -29.14
N ALA A 1174 -40.43 -36.32 -27.85
CA ALA A 1174 -40.82 -35.12 -27.10
C ALA A 1174 -39.64 -34.15 -26.91
N HIS A 1175 -38.42 -34.65 -26.70
CA HIS A 1175 -37.19 -33.87 -26.57
C HIS A 1175 -36.80 -33.18 -27.89
N GLU A 1176 -36.86 -33.87 -29.02
CA GLU A 1176 -36.66 -33.27 -30.35
C GLU A 1176 -37.66 -32.13 -30.64
N GLN A 1177 -38.85 -32.20 -30.05
CA GLN A 1177 -39.91 -31.20 -30.19
C GLN A 1177 -39.87 -30.09 -29.12
N SER A 1178 -38.97 -30.16 -28.11
CA SER A 1178 -39.04 -29.26 -26.96
C SER A 1178 -38.21 -27.98 -27.08
N GLU A 1179 -37.35 -27.85 -28.09
CA GLU A 1179 -36.35 -26.77 -28.20
C GLU A 1179 -35.55 -26.58 -26.88
N TYR A 1180 -35.34 -27.67 -26.13
CA TYR A 1180 -34.64 -27.71 -24.84
C TYR A 1180 -35.30 -26.88 -23.71
N GLN A 1181 -36.58 -26.51 -23.88
CA GLN A 1181 -37.40 -25.86 -22.85
C GLN A 1181 -38.23 -26.90 -22.10
N VAL A 1182 -38.27 -26.81 -20.77
CA VAL A 1182 -38.99 -27.78 -19.92
C VAL A 1182 -40.49 -27.77 -20.20
N GLU A 1183 -41.10 -26.59 -20.35
CA GLU A 1183 -42.54 -26.46 -20.60
C GLU A 1183 -42.97 -27.09 -21.93
N LYS A 1184 -42.19 -26.88 -23.00
CA LYS A 1184 -42.43 -27.49 -24.31
C LYS A 1184 -42.27 -29.01 -24.26
N LEU A 1185 -41.28 -29.52 -23.52
CA LEU A 1185 -41.06 -30.97 -23.33
C LEU A 1185 -42.28 -31.62 -22.67
N LEU A 1186 -42.81 -31.01 -21.61
CA LEU A 1186 -44.00 -31.50 -20.92
C LEU A 1186 -45.26 -31.39 -21.80
N ALA A 1187 -45.37 -30.35 -22.62
CA ALA A 1187 -46.48 -30.17 -23.57
C ALA A 1187 -46.47 -31.18 -24.73
N ALA A 1188 -45.29 -31.64 -25.17
CA ALA A 1188 -45.12 -32.61 -26.26
C ALA A 1188 -45.43 -34.07 -25.85
N LEU A 1189 -45.57 -34.36 -24.55
CA LEU A 1189 -45.79 -35.72 -24.07
C LEU A 1189 -47.27 -36.18 -24.21
N PRO A 1190 -47.51 -37.47 -24.50
CA PRO A 1190 -48.86 -37.99 -24.67
C PRO A 1190 -49.64 -37.99 -23.35
N LYS A 1191 -50.68 -37.16 -23.28
CA LYS A 1191 -51.52 -36.98 -22.07
C LYS A 1191 -52.10 -38.33 -21.61
N PRO A 1192 -52.08 -38.64 -20.29
CA PRO A 1192 -52.48 -39.94 -19.79
C PRO A 1192 -53.96 -40.23 -20.07
N GLN A 1193 -54.21 -41.32 -20.80
CA GLN A 1193 -55.58 -41.76 -21.09
C GLN A 1193 -56.30 -42.18 -19.80
N LYS A 1194 -57.38 -41.46 -19.45
CA LYS A 1194 -58.33 -41.93 -18.45
C LYS A 1194 -58.95 -43.25 -18.93
N LYS A 1195 -58.74 -44.34 -18.19
CA LYS A 1195 -59.40 -45.63 -18.44
C LYS A 1195 -60.92 -45.41 -18.44
N GLN A 1196 -61.57 -45.61 -19.58
CA GLN A 1196 -63.02 -45.72 -19.63
C GLN A 1196 -63.45 -47.04 -18.97
N SER A 1197 -64.53 -47.01 -18.19
CA SER A 1197 -65.13 -48.20 -17.59
C SER A 1197 -65.86 -49.01 -18.66
N VAL A 1198 -65.30 -50.17 -19.03
CA VAL A 1198 -66.01 -51.14 -19.87
C VAL A 1198 -67.21 -51.67 -19.09
N ARG A 1199 -68.38 -51.65 -19.74
CA ARG A 1199 -69.69 -52.04 -19.20
C ARG A 1199 -69.79 -53.56 -19.12
N ALA A 1200 -70.38 -54.09 -18.05
CA ALA A 1200 -70.50 -55.53 -17.81
C ALA A 1200 -71.90 -56.06 -18.13
N GLU A 1201 -71.96 -57.21 -18.82
CA GLU A 1201 -73.14 -58.05 -19.07
C GLU A 1201 -72.67 -59.38 -19.70
N PRO A 1202 -73.41 -60.50 -19.58
CA PRO A 1202 -73.99 -61.07 -18.36
C PRO A 1202 -73.51 -62.52 -18.09
N THR A 1203 -73.79 -63.08 -16.91
CA THR A 1203 -73.36 -64.43 -16.49
C THR A 1203 -74.51 -65.40 -16.18
N LEU A 1204 -74.47 -66.61 -16.76
CA LEU A 1204 -75.23 -67.81 -16.38
C LEU A 1204 -74.48 -69.08 -16.88
N PRO A 1205 -74.67 -70.28 -16.30
CA PRO A 1205 -74.73 -70.55 -14.86
C PRO A 1205 -73.93 -71.80 -14.39
N VAL A 1206 -73.44 -71.73 -13.15
CA VAL A 1206 -73.43 -72.81 -12.12
C VAL A 1206 -73.19 -74.28 -12.54
N ARG A 1207 -72.12 -74.88 -12.00
CA ARG A 1207 -72.26 -76.16 -11.26
C ARG A 1207 -71.32 -76.26 -10.06
N VAL A 1208 -71.84 -76.84 -8.97
CA VAL A 1208 -71.18 -76.98 -7.67
C VAL A 1208 -70.99 -78.46 -7.34
N LYS A 1209 -69.85 -78.83 -6.73
CA LYS A 1209 -69.79 -79.87 -5.69
C LYS A 1209 -68.47 -79.84 -4.90
N THR A 1210 -68.61 -79.64 -3.58
CA THR A 1210 -67.99 -80.38 -2.45
C THR A 1210 -66.52 -80.84 -2.51
N GLY A 1211 -65.72 -80.75 -1.44
CA GLY A 1211 -66.13 -81.00 -0.04
C GLY A 1211 -65.47 -80.13 1.04
N VAL A 1212 -65.72 -80.50 2.31
CA VAL A 1212 -65.64 -79.63 3.50
C VAL A 1212 -65.10 -80.39 4.71
N LYS A 1213 -64.11 -79.81 5.44
CA LYS A 1213 -63.90 -79.76 6.93
C LYS A 1213 -62.42 -79.47 7.28
N ALA A 1214 -62.07 -78.86 8.44
CA ALA A 1214 -62.85 -78.31 9.56
C ALA A 1214 -62.08 -77.23 10.36
N LYS A 1215 -62.83 -76.41 11.13
CA LYS A 1215 -62.50 -75.86 12.49
C LYS A 1215 -61.30 -74.89 12.63
N THR A 1216 -61.31 -73.85 13.49
CA THR A 1216 -62.32 -73.30 14.44
C THR A 1216 -62.21 -71.75 14.52
N LYS A 1217 -63.22 -71.07 15.11
CA LYS A 1217 -63.21 -69.61 15.41
C LYS A 1217 -62.87 -69.33 16.88
N ASN A 1218 -62.35 -68.12 17.16
CA ASN A 1218 -62.69 -67.16 18.26
C ASN A 1218 -61.51 -66.18 18.47
N LEU A 1219 -61.63 -64.92 18.95
CA LEU A 1219 -62.78 -64.07 19.31
C LEU A 1219 -62.43 -62.55 19.14
N VAL A 1220 -63.34 -61.63 19.48
CA VAL A 1220 -63.38 -60.19 19.08
C VAL A 1220 -63.82 -59.32 20.27
N PRO A 1221 -63.16 -58.19 20.65
CA PRO A 1221 -63.64 -56.85 20.20
C PRO A 1221 -62.71 -55.57 20.30
N LYS A 1222 -63.07 -54.49 19.56
CA LYS A 1222 -63.00 -53.02 19.93
C LYS A 1222 -61.62 -52.28 19.97
N THR A 1223 -61.49 -50.92 19.88
CA THR A 1223 -62.49 -49.79 19.82
C THR A 1223 -62.01 -48.53 19.03
N ARG A 1224 -62.98 -47.68 18.62
CA ARG A 1224 -63.04 -46.18 18.36
C ARG A 1224 -61.80 -45.27 18.62
N GLY A 1225 -61.65 -44.08 18.00
CA GLY A 1225 -62.45 -43.38 16.97
C GLY A 1225 -62.49 -41.82 17.09
N ALA A 1226 -63.14 -41.12 16.12
CA ALA A 1226 -63.35 -39.64 15.99
C ALA A 1226 -62.12 -38.79 15.56
N ALA A 1227 -62.21 -37.57 14.97
CA ALA A 1227 -63.34 -36.67 14.63
C ALA A 1227 -63.09 -35.95 13.24
N LYS A 1228 -64.06 -35.51 12.41
CA LYS A 1228 -64.77 -34.18 12.34
C LYS A 1228 -63.84 -32.94 12.39
N LYS A 1229 -64.02 -31.79 11.73
CA LYS A 1229 -65.06 -31.11 10.86
C LYS A 1229 -64.39 -29.81 10.26
N GLN A 1230 -64.87 -29.00 9.28
CA GLN A 1230 -65.92 -29.03 8.22
C GLN A 1230 -65.63 -27.95 7.11
N THR A 1231 -66.51 -27.85 6.11
CA THR A 1231 -66.86 -26.74 5.15
C THR A 1231 -66.73 -25.27 5.60
N ALA A 1232 -66.79 -24.20 4.75
CA ALA A 1232 -66.69 -23.97 3.28
C ALA A 1232 -66.93 -22.45 2.98
N ALA A 1233 -67.02 -22.05 1.68
CA ALA A 1233 -67.76 -20.91 1.07
C ALA A 1233 -66.96 -19.98 0.11
N LYS A 1234 -67.68 -19.32 -0.82
CA LYS A 1234 -67.24 -18.40 -1.91
C LYS A 1234 -68.35 -17.34 -2.11
N PRO A 1235 -68.04 -16.08 -2.49
CA PRO A 1235 -68.22 -15.60 -3.89
C PRO A 1235 -67.06 -14.67 -4.36
N LYS A 1236 -66.71 -14.48 -5.66
CA LYS A 1236 -67.41 -13.83 -6.82
C LYS A 1236 -67.76 -12.35 -6.58
N ALA A 1237 -67.58 -11.38 -7.49
CA ALA A 1237 -67.09 -11.34 -8.89
C ALA A 1237 -66.53 -9.93 -9.26
N LYS A 1238 -65.84 -9.70 -10.39
CA LYS A 1238 -66.36 -9.23 -11.72
C LYS A 1238 -65.17 -9.16 -12.74
N ALA A 1239 -65.30 -9.57 -14.02
CA ALA A 1239 -65.65 -8.77 -15.24
C ALA A 1239 -64.54 -7.77 -15.70
N LYS A 1240 -64.31 -7.36 -16.98
CA LYS A 1240 -64.88 -7.52 -18.36
C LYS A 1240 -63.87 -6.82 -19.35
N THR A 1241 -63.75 -6.93 -20.71
CA THR A 1241 -64.23 -7.78 -21.83
C THR A 1241 -63.40 -7.50 -23.13
N THR A 1242 -63.21 -8.48 -24.04
CA THR A 1242 -62.92 -8.32 -25.52
C THR A 1242 -61.63 -7.58 -25.98
N HIS A 1243 -61.12 -7.61 -27.24
CA HIS A 1243 -61.52 -8.23 -28.53
C HIS A 1243 -60.30 -8.57 -29.45
N THR A 1244 -60.56 -9.38 -30.50
CA THR A 1244 -59.81 -9.65 -31.77
C THR A 1244 -58.96 -8.49 -32.38
N ARG A 1245 -57.98 -8.68 -33.31
CA ARG A 1245 -58.06 -9.44 -34.59
C ARG A 1245 -56.70 -9.58 -35.35
N ARG A 1246 -56.59 -10.58 -36.24
CA ARG A 1246 -55.47 -10.88 -37.18
C ARG A 1246 -55.08 -9.74 -38.16
N ARG A 1247 -53.83 -9.79 -38.66
CA ARG A 1247 -53.56 -9.90 -40.13
C ARG A 1247 -52.23 -10.59 -40.48
N LYS A 1248 -52.12 -11.02 -41.75
CA LYS A 1248 -51.02 -11.69 -42.49
C LYS A 1248 -50.32 -10.65 -43.42
N PRO A 1249 -49.26 -10.90 -44.25
CA PRO A 1249 -48.87 -12.18 -44.92
C PRO A 1249 -47.34 -12.46 -45.15
N ASN A 1250 -47.03 -13.58 -45.83
CA ASN A 1250 -46.00 -13.91 -46.88
C ASN A 1250 -44.60 -13.21 -46.90
N ALA A 1251 -43.50 -13.77 -47.46
CA ALA A 1251 -43.37 -14.61 -48.66
C ALA A 1251 -42.18 -15.63 -48.66
N ARG A 1252 -41.49 -15.85 -49.81
CA ARG A 1252 -40.63 -17.02 -50.15
C ARG A 1252 -39.14 -16.67 -50.39
N GLY A 1253 -38.27 -17.69 -50.26
CA GLY A 1253 -36.94 -17.82 -50.89
C GLY A 1253 -35.79 -17.95 -49.89
N ALA A 1254 -34.59 -18.45 -50.22
CA ALA A 1254 -34.11 -19.35 -51.30
C ALA A 1254 -32.62 -19.70 -51.01
N SER A 1255 -32.07 -20.77 -51.62
CA SER A 1255 -30.62 -21.11 -51.77
C SER A 1255 -29.68 -21.15 -50.54
N ASP A 1256 -29.00 -22.29 -50.37
CA ASP A 1256 -27.54 -22.51 -50.23
C ASP A 1256 -26.66 -21.58 -49.32
N GLY A 1257 -25.69 -22.08 -48.55
CA GLY A 1257 -25.27 -23.47 -48.32
C GLY A 1257 -23.88 -23.59 -47.66
N ASN A 1258 -23.57 -24.81 -47.18
CA ASN A 1258 -22.25 -25.37 -46.82
C ASN A 1258 -21.41 -24.78 -45.65
N THR A 1259 -21.20 -25.62 -44.63
CA THR A 1259 -19.97 -25.79 -43.80
C THR A 1259 -19.15 -24.57 -43.35
N LYS A 1260 -19.11 -24.36 -42.03
CA LYS A 1260 -18.05 -24.95 -41.22
C LYS A 1260 -18.54 -25.32 -39.83
#